data_AF-I8U8R8-F1
#
_entry.id   AF-I8U8R8-F1
#
_cell.length_a   1.000
_cell.length_b   1.000
_cell.length_c   1.000
_cell.angle_alpha   90.00
_cell.angle_beta   90.00
_cell.angle_gamma   90.00
#
_symmetry.space_group_name_H-M   'P 1'
#
loop_
_entity.id
_entity.type
_entity.pdbx_description
1 polymer ?
#
loop_
_entity_poly.entity_id
_entity_poly.type
_entity_poly.pdbx_seq_one_letter_code
_entity_poly.pdbx_strand_id
1 'polypeptide(L)'
;MDSDDDYNGPADTNPRLEDEESDLDEKYPNRPRNHSTTLPFHVLFQTLFYPLSEIKKKPAGPARKKVGPHGLSSVNLTPLEKRRDIIDRFISRWRKEVGDDIYPAFRLILPDKDRDRAMYGMKEKAIGKLLIRIMKIDKNSEDALNLLNWKLPGQTTTSSMAGDFAGRCFGVLSKRPMRTEVGDMTIEEVNEKLDHLSAASKENQQLPILTEFYRRMNPEELMWLIRIILRQMKVGATERTFFDVFHPDAENLYSISSSLRRVCWELHDPNIRLEAEDRGITLMQCFQPQLAQFQMHSLDRMISRMRLTEDDPVFWIEEKLDGERMQLHMDSNDSVPGGRTFRFWSRKAKDYTYLYGNGIQDENGALTRYLNDAFADGVESLILDGEMITWDTEQDAIAPFGTLKTAALSEQRNPYSSTTRPLFRIFDILYLNGRDLTRYTLRDRRNALQKSIKPVYRRFEIHPYEEATGKTEIEEALRRVVEEASEGLVLKNPRSPYRLNERHDDWMKVKPEYMTEFGESLDVVVIGGYYGSGHRGGGLSSFLCGLRVDDAHSSQGMVASKCYSFCKVGGGFTAADYANIRHHTDGKWHEWKSRKPPTTYIELAGGDAQYERPDMWIKPEDSVVLCVKAASVAVSDQFRIGLTLRFPRFKKLRMDKDWKSALSVQEFLDLKANAERERKEKEFNVDNSRKKRAKRDNKKPLAIAGYSAEAEAQYTGPSGNIFEGLNFYITTDSNTPVKKSKAELEQLVKANGGKFFQTSNAAPSTICIADRRTVKAASLQKSGNVNIIRPSWILDCIRQSEIDAGLPDSLLPLEPRHVFFATQDKKEEIAASVDRFNDSYARNTTNDELKEILKQMSKDHHFHASQNPKIVRKLNERIQEKVNAGWEMPSGWLFKGLTILFPQNDKVDDAEVDETSQTHQQYRLNLARNTVRFAGANVVDSKSSSVTHIVVAPGSSSSDVSSIRKSHSAKPGKKVPHLVTAEWIEECWKQRTLLGEEGFQPSRGT
;
A
#
# COMPACT_ATOMS: atom_id res chain seq x y z
N MET A 1 39.33 73.41 -23.92
CA MET A 1 38.89 73.07 -22.55
C MET A 1 37.57 72.32 -22.71
N ASP A 2 37.59 71.24 -23.50
CA ASP A 2 38.13 69.90 -23.17
C ASP A 2 37.12 69.21 -22.22
N SER A 3 36.62 68.00 -22.44
CA SER A 3 36.85 66.94 -23.43
C SER A 3 35.73 65.91 -23.24
N ASP A 4 35.63 64.99 -24.20
CA ASP A 4 34.71 63.84 -24.29
C ASP A 4 34.63 62.96 -23.02
N ASP A 5 33.49 62.27 -22.85
CA ASP A 5 33.49 60.84 -22.51
C ASP A 5 32.13 60.19 -22.81
N ASP A 6 32.20 59.16 -23.66
CA ASP A 6 31.17 58.19 -24.04
C ASP A 6 30.56 57.49 -22.81
N TYR A 7 29.23 57.35 -22.78
CA TYR A 7 28.55 56.38 -21.92
C TYR A 7 27.84 55.35 -22.82
N ASN A 8 28.58 54.29 -23.15
CA ASN A 8 28.00 53.02 -23.58
C ASN A 8 27.08 52.49 -22.47
N GLY A 9 25.79 52.36 -22.77
CA GLY A 9 24.85 51.68 -21.89
C GLY A 9 25.18 50.19 -21.78
N PRO A 10 25.06 49.56 -20.60
CA PRO A 10 25.29 48.13 -20.47
C PRO A 10 24.17 47.39 -21.19
N ALA A 11 24.53 46.51 -22.11
CA ALA A 11 23.66 45.45 -22.58
C ALA A 11 23.31 44.59 -21.36
N ASP A 12 22.08 44.72 -20.90
CA ASP A 12 21.53 43.97 -19.77
C ASP A 12 21.12 42.57 -20.29
N THR A 13 22.10 41.72 -20.60
CA THR A 13 21.86 40.29 -20.83
C THR A 13 21.74 39.61 -19.48
N ASN A 14 20.56 39.08 -19.20
CA ASN A 14 20.22 38.39 -17.96
C ASN A 14 21.02 37.08 -17.87
N PRO A 15 22.03 36.93 -16.97
CA PRO A 15 22.97 35.80 -16.99
C PRO A 15 22.31 34.44 -16.83
N ARG A 16 21.13 34.39 -16.21
CA ARG A 16 20.35 33.15 -16.02
C ARG A 16 19.78 32.56 -17.31
N LEU A 17 19.50 33.37 -18.33
CA LEU A 17 18.94 32.88 -19.59
C LEU A 17 20.02 32.23 -20.46
N GLU A 18 21.25 32.77 -20.44
CA GLU A 18 22.40 32.19 -21.15
C GLU A 18 22.80 30.83 -20.56
N ASP A 19 22.79 30.70 -19.23
CA ASP A 19 23.06 29.42 -18.54
C ASP A 19 21.97 28.37 -18.85
N GLU A 20 20.68 28.77 -18.88
CA GLU A 20 19.57 27.85 -19.22
C GLU A 20 19.58 27.43 -20.70
N GLU A 21 19.96 28.32 -21.63
CA GLU A 21 20.09 27.97 -23.05
C GLU A 21 21.28 27.04 -23.30
N SER A 22 22.41 27.26 -22.62
CA SER A 22 23.59 26.39 -22.68
C SER A 22 23.27 24.98 -22.17
N ASP A 23 22.57 24.86 -21.04
CA ASP A 23 22.13 23.58 -20.48
C ASP A 23 21.15 22.84 -21.41
N LEU A 24 20.29 23.58 -22.11
CA LEU A 24 19.35 23.02 -23.08
C LEU A 24 20.04 22.58 -24.37
N ASP A 25 21.05 23.32 -24.83
CA ASP A 25 21.84 23.00 -26.02
C ASP A 25 22.75 21.78 -25.77
N GLU A 26 23.30 21.61 -24.56
CA GLU A 26 24.04 20.41 -24.19
C GLU A 26 23.11 19.18 -24.17
N LYS A 27 21.90 19.32 -23.61
CA LYS A 27 20.94 18.23 -23.49
C LYS A 27 20.24 17.88 -24.81
N TYR A 28 20.05 18.86 -25.70
CA TYR A 28 19.37 18.72 -26.98
C TYR A 28 20.12 19.51 -28.06
N PRO A 29 21.28 19.02 -28.52
CA PRO A 29 22.15 19.74 -29.46
C PRO A 29 21.48 20.00 -30.82
N ASN A 30 20.48 19.19 -31.17
CA ASN A 30 19.72 19.30 -32.42
C ASN A 30 18.30 19.89 -32.21
N ARG A 31 18.06 20.64 -31.11
CA ARG A 31 16.73 21.25 -30.90
C ARG A 31 16.41 22.26 -32.00
N PRO A 32 15.15 22.30 -32.50
CA PRO A 32 14.74 23.33 -33.45
C PRO A 32 14.86 24.71 -32.80
N ARG A 33 15.17 25.72 -33.61
CA ARG A 33 15.19 27.12 -33.17
C ARG A 33 14.20 27.95 -33.97
N ASN A 34 13.59 28.91 -33.30
CA ASN A 34 12.73 29.89 -33.94
C ASN A 34 13.58 31.00 -34.56
N HIS A 35 13.28 31.38 -35.79
CA HIS A 35 13.97 32.46 -36.50
C HIS A 35 13.38 33.84 -36.18
N SER A 36 12.23 33.89 -35.51
CA SER A 36 11.50 35.12 -35.18
C SER A 36 10.86 35.03 -33.80
N THR A 37 10.52 36.20 -33.24
CA THR A 37 9.81 36.30 -31.96
C THR A 37 8.50 35.53 -32.00
N THR A 38 8.15 34.87 -30.90
CA THR A 38 6.88 34.12 -30.81
C THR A 38 5.66 35.02 -31.04
N LEU A 39 4.57 34.44 -31.56
CA LEU A 39 3.33 35.18 -31.80
C LEU A 39 2.81 35.82 -30.49
N PRO A 40 2.11 36.96 -30.58
CA PRO A 40 1.39 37.52 -29.43
C PRO A 40 0.43 36.50 -28.80
N PHE A 41 0.32 36.50 -27.47
CA PHE A 41 -0.51 35.54 -26.73
C PHE A 41 -1.98 35.56 -27.19
N HIS A 42 -2.50 36.73 -27.54
CA HIS A 42 -3.88 36.86 -28.00
C HIS A 42 -4.19 36.06 -29.28
N VAL A 43 -3.18 35.77 -30.11
CA VAL A 43 -3.34 34.97 -31.34
C VAL A 43 -3.84 33.56 -31.01
N LEU A 44 -3.41 32.97 -29.88
CA LEU A 44 -3.86 31.64 -29.46
C LEU A 44 -5.38 31.59 -29.30
N PHE A 45 -5.98 32.56 -28.62
CA PHE A 45 -7.41 32.46 -28.39
C PHE A 45 -8.24 32.88 -29.61
N GLN A 46 -7.77 33.87 -30.38
CA GLN A 46 -8.47 34.37 -31.57
C GLN A 46 -8.49 33.35 -32.71
N THR A 47 -7.36 32.67 -32.96
CA THR A 47 -7.20 31.82 -34.14
C THR A 47 -7.36 30.34 -33.84
N LEU A 48 -7.21 29.92 -32.58
CA LEU A 48 -7.25 28.52 -32.19
C LEU A 48 -8.34 28.24 -31.15
N PHE A 49 -8.32 28.87 -29.97
CA PHE A 49 -9.20 28.45 -28.88
C PHE A 49 -10.69 28.75 -29.12
N TYR A 50 -11.05 29.96 -29.52
CA TYR A 50 -12.44 30.28 -29.82
C TYR A 50 -12.96 29.48 -31.02
N PRO A 51 -12.28 29.47 -32.18
CA PRO A 51 -12.75 28.71 -33.34
C PRO A 51 -12.98 27.23 -33.04
N LEU A 52 -12.12 26.59 -32.23
CA LEU A 52 -12.32 25.20 -31.82
C LEU A 52 -13.51 25.03 -30.85
N SER A 53 -13.69 25.97 -29.91
CA SER A 53 -14.75 25.89 -28.90
C SER A 53 -16.16 26.07 -29.46
N GLU A 54 -16.31 26.79 -30.57
CA GLU A 54 -17.60 27.06 -31.22
C GLU A 54 -18.12 25.85 -32.04
N ILE A 55 -17.27 24.86 -32.33
CA ILE A 55 -17.66 23.67 -33.09
C ILE A 55 -18.58 22.78 -32.24
N LYS A 56 -19.89 22.99 -32.38
CA LYS A 56 -20.93 22.16 -31.74
C LYS A 56 -20.89 20.71 -32.25
N LYS A 57 -20.94 19.73 -31.34
CA LYS A 57 -21.25 18.33 -31.67
C LYS A 57 -22.72 18.25 -32.11
N LYS A 58 -23.01 18.12 -33.41
CA LYS A 58 -24.33 17.65 -33.84
C LYS A 58 -24.44 16.14 -33.52
N PRO A 59 -25.58 15.64 -33.01
CA PRO A 59 -25.81 14.21 -32.90
C PRO A 59 -25.75 13.59 -34.31
N ALA A 60 -25.10 12.44 -34.43
CA ALA A 60 -25.01 11.69 -35.68
C ALA A 60 -26.42 11.21 -36.08
N GLY A 61 -27.09 11.99 -36.93
CA GLY A 61 -28.27 11.53 -37.67
C GLY A 61 -27.88 10.57 -38.79
N PRO A 62 -28.82 9.78 -39.33
CA PRO A 62 -28.52 8.80 -40.38
C PRO A 62 -27.95 9.50 -41.61
N ALA A 63 -26.83 8.98 -42.11
CA ALA A 63 -26.09 9.52 -43.25
C ALA A 63 -27.00 9.61 -44.49
N ARG A 64 -27.25 10.82 -44.98
CA ARG A 64 -27.84 11.02 -46.32
C ARG A 64 -26.79 10.72 -47.39
N LYS A 65 -27.22 10.02 -48.44
CA LYS A 65 -26.42 9.54 -49.57
C LYS A 65 -25.63 10.66 -50.28
N LYS A 66 -24.41 10.29 -50.69
CA LYS A 66 -23.44 11.05 -51.49
C LYS A 66 -24.06 11.60 -52.79
N VAL A 67 -23.63 12.80 -53.18
CA VAL A 67 -23.78 13.33 -54.55
C VAL A 67 -22.41 13.83 -55.03
N GLY A 68 -21.99 13.34 -56.22
CA GLY A 68 -21.19 14.07 -57.23
C GLY A 68 -19.69 14.33 -56.96
N PRO A 69 -18.80 14.01 -57.92
CA PRO A 69 -17.38 14.29 -57.81
C PRO A 69 -17.05 15.64 -58.45
N HIS A 70 -17.33 16.77 -57.80
CA HIS A 70 -16.65 18.05 -58.04
C HIS A 70 -17.08 19.10 -57.00
N GLY A 71 -16.11 19.66 -56.27
CA GLY A 71 -16.26 20.89 -55.48
C GLY A 71 -16.56 20.70 -53.98
N LEU A 72 -15.54 20.41 -53.17
CA LEU A 72 -15.62 20.54 -51.71
C LEU A 72 -15.55 22.02 -51.32
N SER A 73 -16.70 22.66 -51.13
CA SER A 73 -16.79 23.92 -50.38
C SER A 73 -16.69 23.64 -48.87
N SER A 74 -16.11 24.56 -48.11
CA SER A 74 -15.92 24.54 -46.64
C SER A 74 -17.21 24.32 -45.81
N VAL A 75 -18.37 24.28 -46.48
CA VAL A 75 -19.71 24.13 -45.89
C VAL A 75 -20.00 22.69 -45.45
N ASN A 76 -19.32 21.68 -46.03
CA ASN A 76 -19.64 20.25 -45.80
C ASN A 76 -18.65 19.46 -44.92
N LEU A 77 -17.69 20.11 -44.26
CA LEU A 77 -16.74 19.42 -43.38
C LEU A 77 -17.42 18.91 -42.09
N THR A 78 -17.09 17.68 -41.70
CA THR A 78 -17.48 17.12 -40.40
C THR A 78 -16.88 17.93 -39.25
N PRO A 79 -17.46 17.90 -38.03
CA PRO A 79 -16.89 18.60 -36.87
C PRO A 79 -15.44 18.20 -36.56
N LEU A 80 -15.00 16.98 -36.91
CA LEU A 80 -13.63 16.54 -36.72
C LEU A 80 -12.70 17.17 -37.76
N GLU A 81 -13.09 17.18 -39.03
CA GLU A 81 -12.30 17.81 -40.11
C GLU A 81 -12.16 19.32 -39.89
N LYS A 82 -13.23 20.00 -39.44
CA LYS A 82 -13.16 21.43 -39.08
C LYS A 82 -12.15 21.71 -37.96
N ARG A 83 -12.08 20.83 -36.95
CA ARG A 83 -11.08 20.97 -35.87
C ARG A 83 -9.67 20.77 -36.40
N ARG A 84 -9.45 19.75 -37.25
CA ARG A 84 -8.15 19.48 -37.88
C ARG A 84 -7.69 20.68 -38.71
N ASP A 85 -8.56 21.23 -39.54
CA ASP A 85 -8.27 22.40 -40.38
C ASP A 85 -7.87 23.64 -39.56
N ILE A 86 -8.55 23.93 -38.45
CA ILE A 86 -8.19 25.06 -37.58
C ILE A 86 -6.80 24.84 -36.95
N ILE A 87 -6.53 23.63 -36.45
CA ILE A 87 -5.25 23.29 -35.83
C ILE A 87 -4.12 23.35 -36.88
N ASP A 88 -4.35 22.80 -38.07
CA ASP A 88 -3.39 22.78 -39.17
C ASP A 88 -3.03 24.18 -39.64
N ARG A 89 -4.02 25.08 -39.77
CA ARG A 89 -3.78 26.49 -40.08
C ARG A 89 -2.93 27.19 -39.02
N PHE A 90 -3.18 26.91 -37.74
CA PHE A 90 -2.37 27.47 -36.66
C PHE A 90 -0.92 26.96 -36.70
N ILE A 91 -0.71 25.64 -36.83
CA ILE A 91 0.63 25.04 -36.88
C ILE A 91 1.40 25.50 -38.13
N SER A 92 0.75 25.52 -39.29
CA SER A 92 1.34 26.00 -40.55
C SER A 92 1.73 27.47 -40.45
N ARG A 93 0.90 28.29 -39.80
CA ARG A 93 1.22 29.69 -39.55
C ARG A 93 2.42 29.84 -38.61
N TRP A 94 2.48 29.06 -37.52
CA TRP A 94 3.62 29.05 -36.60
C TRP A 94 4.94 28.75 -37.31
N ARG A 95 4.98 27.64 -38.06
CA ARG A 95 6.18 27.23 -38.82
C ARG A 95 6.65 28.31 -39.80
N LYS A 96 5.72 29.07 -40.39
CA LYS A 96 6.03 30.13 -41.35
C LYS A 96 6.47 31.44 -40.70
N GLU A 97 5.82 31.87 -39.62
CA GLU A 97 6.02 33.19 -39.02
C GLU A 97 7.04 33.19 -37.87
N VAL A 98 7.25 32.05 -37.20
CA VAL A 98 8.08 31.94 -35.98
C VAL A 98 9.27 31.01 -36.20
N GLY A 99 9.00 29.79 -36.68
CA GLY A 99 10.01 28.74 -36.92
C GLY A 99 9.55 27.38 -36.43
N ASP A 100 10.49 26.45 -36.31
CA ASP A 100 10.20 25.03 -36.10
C ASP A 100 9.96 24.64 -34.62
N ASP A 101 10.36 25.48 -33.66
CA ASP A 101 10.10 25.21 -32.24
C ASP A 101 8.71 25.70 -31.82
N ILE A 102 7.74 24.79 -31.88
CA ILE A 102 6.35 25.04 -31.47
C ILE A 102 6.08 24.79 -29.98
N TYR A 103 7.08 24.30 -29.23
CA TYR A 103 6.90 23.92 -27.82
C TYR A 103 6.34 25.06 -26.94
N PRO A 104 6.79 26.34 -27.09
CA PRO A 104 6.23 27.45 -26.31
C PRO A 104 4.72 27.63 -26.48
N ALA A 105 4.17 27.38 -27.68
CA ALA A 105 2.73 27.39 -27.89
C ALA A 105 2.06 26.13 -27.35
N PHE A 106 2.61 24.95 -27.65
CA PHE A 106 2.02 23.66 -27.27
C PHE A 106 1.88 23.48 -25.76
N ARG A 107 2.83 23.98 -24.96
CA ARG A 107 2.72 23.93 -23.48
C ARG A 107 1.59 24.80 -22.91
N LEU A 108 1.16 25.85 -23.63
CA LEU A 108 -0.01 26.66 -23.27
C LEU A 108 -1.32 26.07 -23.83
N ILE A 109 -1.27 25.39 -24.97
CA ILE A 109 -2.43 24.73 -25.59
C ILE A 109 -2.80 23.45 -24.82
N LEU A 110 -1.80 22.67 -24.41
CA LEU A 110 -1.91 21.39 -23.70
C LEU A 110 -1.22 21.45 -22.31
N PRO A 111 -1.65 22.34 -21.40
CA PRO A 111 -0.95 22.57 -20.14
C PRO A 111 -1.04 21.39 -19.15
N ASP A 112 -2.00 20.47 -19.34
CA ASP A 112 -2.08 19.21 -18.61
C ASP A 112 -1.06 18.16 -19.09
N LYS A 113 -0.44 18.38 -20.26
CA LYS A 113 0.63 17.55 -20.84
C LYS A 113 2.03 18.13 -20.62
N ASP A 114 2.14 19.39 -20.24
CA ASP A 114 3.40 20.00 -19.80
C ASP A 114 3.87 19.36 -18.48
N ARG A 115 5.09 18.81 -18.50
CA ARG A 115 5.78 18.22 -17.35
C ARG A 115 6.99 19.02 -16.90
N ASP A 116 7.45 19.96 -17.71
CA ASP A 116 8.63 20.76 -17.41
C ASP A 116 8.29 21.89 -16.46
N ARG A 117 7.07 22.47 -16.60
CA ARG A 117 6.55 23.39 -15.60
C ARG A 117 5.98 22.64 -14.41
N ALA A 118 6.43 23.02 -13.21
CA ALA A 118 5.84 22.58 -11.96
C ALA A 118 4.36 23.03 -11.84
N MET A 119 3.65 22.46 -10.86
CA MET A 119 2.29 22.92 -10.54
C MET A 119 2.37 24.30 -9.87
N TYR A 120 1.54 25.24 -10.31
CA TYR A 120 1.50 26.61 -9.75
C TYR A 120 1.08 26.71 -8.27
N GLY A 121 0.72 25.61 -7.61
CA GLY A 121 0.32 25.60 -6.20
C GLY A 121 -0.99 26.35 -5.88
N MET A 122 -1.70 26.86 -6.89
CA MET A 122 -2.92 27.65 -6.72
C MET A 122 -4.15 26.94 -7.28
N LYS A 123 -5.26 27.01 -6.53
CA LYS A 123 -6.60 26.58 -6.96
C LYS A 123 -7.51 27.80 -7.11
N GLU A 124 -8.74 27.57 -7.59
CA GLU A 124 -9.74 28.59 -7.90
C GLU A 124 -9.91 29.62 -6.76
N LYS A 125 -10.04 29.16 -5.52
CA LYS A 125 -10.21 30.05 -4.36
C LYS A 125 -9.00 30.95 -4.09
N ALA A 126 -7.77 30.45 -4.31
CA ALA A 126 -6.55 31.24 -4.13
C ALA A 126 -6.43 32.31 -5.22
N ILE A 127 -6.67 31.93 -6.48
CA ILE A 127 -6.70 32.86 -7.61
C ILE A 127 -7.78 33.93 -7.38
N GLY A 128 -8.98 33.54 -6.92
CA GLY A 128 -10.06 34.47 -6.61
C GLY A 128 -9.67 35.51 -5.54
N LYS A 129 -8.99 35.09 -4.47
CA LYS A 129 -8.47 36.02 -3.44
C LYS A 129 -7.42 36.99 -4.00
N LEU A 130 -6.50 36.51 -4.83
CA LEU A 130 -5.48 37.34 -5.46
C LEU A 130 -6.13 38.37 -6.40
N LEU A 131 -7.08 37.96 -7.23
CA LEU A 131 -7.84 38.85 -8.10
C LEU A 131 -8.63 39.93 -7.34
N ILE A 132 -9.29 39.58 -6.23
CA ILE A 132 -9.97 40.55 -5.35
C ILE A 132 -8.97 41.59 -4.83
N ARG A 133 -7.78 41.16 -4.42
CA ARG A 133 -6.73 42.06 -3.90
C ARG A 133 -6.15 42.96 -5.00
N ILE A 134 -5.90 42.41 -6.19
CA ILE A 134 -5.37 43.15 -7.36
C ILE A 134 -6.36 44.24 -7.79
N MET A 135 -7.64 43.88 -7.94
CA MET A 135 -8.70 44.82 -8.34
C MET A 135 -9.19 45.71 -7.20
N LYS A 136 -8.66 45.54 -5.97
CA LYS A 136 -9.08 46.25 -4.75
C LYS A 136 -10.61 46.20 -4.55
N ILE A 137 -11.22 45.05 -4.82
CA ILE A 137 -12.65 44.84 -4.64
C ILE A 137 -12.96 44.67 -3.15
N ASP A 138 -14.03 45.30 -2.68
CA ASP A 138 -14.52 45.08 -1.31
C ASP A 138 -14.90 43.61 -1.11
N LYS A 139 -14.42 43.00 -0.01
CA LYS A 139 -14.58 41.56 0.26
C LYS A 139 -16.05 41.13 0.44
N ASN A 140 -16.94 42.07 0.76
CA ASN A 140 -18.36 41.81 0.97
C ASN A 140 -19.19 42.12 -0.29
N SER A 141 -18.57 42.63 -1.35
CA SER A 141 -19.27 42.88 -2.62
C SER A 141 -19.73 41.58 -3.30
N GLU A 142 -20.77 41.68 -4.13
CA GLU A 142 -21.29 40.56 -4.92
C GLU A 142 -20.20 39.93 -5.80
N ASP A 143 -19.34 40.74 -6.42
CA ASP A 143 -18.25 40.27 -7.28
C ASP A 143 -17.19 39.46 -6.49
N ALA A 144 -16.84 39.90 -5.27
CA ALA A 144 -15.92 39.13 -4.41
C ALA A 144 -16.53 37.79 -3.98
N LEU A 145 -17.81 37.79 -3.60
CA LEU A 145 -18.53 36.57 -3.25
C LEU A 145 -18.64 35.61 -4.44
N ASN A 146 -18.88 36.13 -5.65
CA ASN A 146 -18.94 35.35 -6.89
C ASN A 146 -17.59 34.67 -7.23
N LEU A 147 -16.45 35.30 -6.94
CA LEU A 147 -15.13 34.68 -7.13
C LEU A 147 -14.83 33.60 -6.08
N LEU A 148 -15.16 33.87 -4.81
CA LEU A 148 -14.88 32.95 -3.71
C LEU A 148 -15.82 31.74 -3.71
N ASN A 149 -17.07 31.93 -4.13
CA ASN A 149 -18.13 30.93 -4.18
C ASN A 149 -18.58 30.64 -5.62
N TRP A 150 -17.63 30.56 -6.55
CA TRP A 150 -17.84 30.46 -8.01
C TRP A 150 -18.75 29.32 -8.51
N LYS A 151 -19.02 28.32 -7.68
CA LYS A 151 -19.96 27.23 -7.97
C LYS A 151 -21.42 27.62 -7.75
N LEU A 152 -21.69 28.56 -6.84
CA LEU A 152 -23.05 29.03 -6.56
C LEU A 152 -23.56 29.84 -7.77
N PRO A 153 -24.84 29.70 -8.15
CA PRO A 153 -25.50 30.57 -9.11
C PRO A 153 -25.66 31.97 -8.49
N GLY A 154 -25.35 33.01 -9.27
CA GLY A 154 -25.56 34.41 -8.84
C GLY A 154 -27.02 34.83 -9.07
N GLN A 155 -27.47 35.92 -8.45
CA GLN A 155 -28.83 36.46 -8.62
C GLN A 155 -29.06 37.17 -9.97
N THR A 156 -27.99 37.42 -10.75
CA THR A 156 -28.03 38.10 -12.05
C THR A 156 -27.84 37.13 -13.24
N THR A 157 -27.95 37.62 -14.48
CA THR A 157 -27.70 36.92 -15.77
C THR A 157 -26.35 36.19 -15.87
N THR A 158 -25.44 36.40 -14.91
CA THR A 158 -24.21 35.62 -14.71
C THR A 158 -24.42 34.21 -14.17
N SER A 159 -25.67 33.81 -13.91
CA SER A 159 -26.08 32.44 -13.54
C SER A 159 -25.73 31.38 -14.60
N SER A 160 -25.51 31.77 -15.87
CA SER A 160 -25.08 30.86 -16.95
C SER A 160 -23.63 30.34 -16.81
N MET A 161 -22.78 31.03 -16.03
CA MET A 161 -21.36 30.69 -15.84
C MET A 161 -21.06 30.03 -14.49
N ALA A 162 -22.09 29.73 -13.69
CA ALA A 162 -21.91 29.05 -12.41
C ALA A 162 -21.25 27.68 -12.62
N GLY A 163 -20.19 27.40 -11.85
CA GLY A 163 -19.39 26.18 -12.06
C GLY A 163 -18.35 26.28 -13.20
N ASP A 164 -18.13 27.45 -13.80
CA ASP A 164 -16.95 27.77 -14.61
C ASP A 164 -16.16 28.94 -13.98
N PHE A 165 -15.14 28.63 -13.18
CA PHE A 165 -14.37 29.66 -12.47
C PHE A 165 -13.74 30.70 -13.42
N ALA A 166 -13.15 30.27 -14.53
CA ALA A 166 -12.55 31.20 -15.49
C ALA A 166 -13.59 32.15 -16.10
N GLY A 167 -14.79 31.65 -16.44
CA GLY A 167 -15.90 32.48 -16.91
C GLY A 167 -16.39 33.46 -15.83
N ARG A 168 -16.44 33.03 -14.56
CA ARG A 168 -16.72 33.94 -13.42
C ARG A 168 -15.67 35.04 -13.29
N CYS A 169 -14.38 34.71 -13.43
CA CYS A 169 -13.30 35.69 -13.45
C CYS A 169 -13.49 36.68 -14.61
N PHE A 170 -13.77 36.20 -15.82
CA PHE A 170 -14.04 37.05 -16.98
C PHE A 170 -15.17 38.06 -16.70
N GLY A 171 -16.30 37.60 -16.14
CA GLY A 171 -17.43 38.47 -15.84
C GLY A 171 -17.11 39.57 -14.81
N VAL A 172 -16.23 39.29 -13.83
CA VAL A 172 -15.79 40.29 -12.84
C VAL A 172 -14.72 41.22 -13.41
N LEU A 173 -13.75 40.68 -14.16
CA LEU A 173 -12.66 41.42 -14.80
C LEU A 173 -13.20 42.38 -15.86
N SER A 174 -14.23 41.99 -16.62
CA SER A 174 -14.83 42.82 -17.67
C SER A 174 -15.50 44.09 -17.15
N LYS A 175 -15.86 44.13 -15.86
CA LYS A 175 -16.39 45.35 -15.21
C LYS A 175 -15.28 46.34 -14.83
N ARG A 176 -14.02 45.90 -14.80
CA ARG A 176 -12.85 46.66 -14.32
C ARG A 176 -11.63 46.38 -15.20
N PRO A 177 -11.69 46.52 -16.53
CA PRO A 177 -10.53 46.26 -17.37
C PRO A 177 -9.46 47.35 -17.14
N MET A 178 -8.20 46.95 -16.98
CA MET A 178 -7.07 47.89 -17.14
C MET A 178 -6.77 48.17 -18.61
N ARG A 179 -7.13 47.21 -19.48
CA ARG A 179 -6.95 47.29 -20.93
C ARG A 179 -8.18 46.68 -21.60
N THR A 180 -8.71 47.37 -22.61
CA THR A 180 -9.86 46.93 -23.41
C THR A 180 -9.41 46.22 -24.69
N GLU A 181 -8.35 46.73 -25.32
CA GLU A 181 -7.70 46.11 -26.47
C GLU A 181 -6.84 44.91 -26.06
N VAL A 182 -6.58 44.00 -27.00
CA VAL A 182 -5.70 42.85 -26.77
C VAL A 182 -4.31 43.28 -26.29
N GLY A 183 -3.72 42.51 -25.40
CA GLY A 183 -2.39 42.71 -24.84
C GLY A 183 -1.27 42.58 -25.87
N ASP A 184 -0.10 43.07 -25.47
CA ASP A 184 1.14 43.09 -26.23
C ASP A 184 2.09 41.94 -25.88
N MET A 185 1.76 41.13 -24.86
CA MET A 185 2.63 40.05 -24.40
C MET A 185 2.75 38.94 -25.45
N THR A 186 3.99 38.53 -25.75
CA THR A 186 4.28 37.37 -26.59
C THR A 186 4.02 36.06 -25.85
N ILE A 187 3.88 34.96 -26.59
CA ILE A 187 3.74 33.60 -26.00
C ILE A 187 4.95 33.26 -25.13
N GLU A 188 6.14 33.69 -25.52
CA GLU A 188 7.39 33.52 -24.76
C GLU A 188 7.37 34.32 -23.45
N GLU A 189 7.06 35.62 -23.48
CA GLU A 189 6.93 36.44 -22.26
C GLU A 189 5.88 35.85 -21.28
N VAL A 190 4.76 35.34 -21.81
CA VAL A 190 3.75 34.67 -20.99
C VAL A 190 4.31 33.39 -20.37
N ASN A 191 5.09 32.59 -21.11
CA ASN A 191 5.72 31.39 -20.58
C ASN A 191 6.73 31.72 -19.48
N GLU A 192 7.61 32.70 -19.66
CA GLU A 192 8.57 33.14 -18.64
C GLU A 192 7.87 33.56 -17.34
N LYS A 193 6.82 34.38 -17.44
CA LYS A 193 6.05 34.81 -16.27
C LYS A 193 5.31 33.65 -15.61
N LEU A 194 4.84 32.67 -16.37
CA LEU A 194 4.25 31.44 -15.82
C LEU A 194 5.31 30.54 -15.17
N ASP A 195 6.53 30.49 -15.69
CA ASP A 195 7.65 29.77 -15.09
C ASP A 195 8.02 30.42 -13.73
N HIS A 196 8.11 31.76 -13.66
CA HIS A 196 8.23 32.51 -12.39
C HIS A 196 7.06 32.24 -11.44
N LEU A 197 5.82 32.22 -11.94
CA LEU A 197 4.63 31.94 -11.15
C LEU A 197 4.65 30.53 -10.56
N SER A 198 5.19 29.56 -11.31
CA SER A 198 5.31 28.17 -10.86
C SER A 198 6.37 27.98 -9.77
N ALA A 199 7.44 28.79 -9.79
CA ALA A 199 8.47 28.83 -8.75
C ALA A 199 8.00 29.56 -7.48
N ALA A 200 7.02 30.47 -7.60
CA ALA A 200 6.49 31.24 -6.48
C ALA A 200 5.57 30.39 -5.58
N SER A 201 6.04 30.09 -4.36
CA SER A 201 5.29 29.26 -3.39
C SER A 201 4.34 30.05 -2.49
N LYS A 202 4.55 31.37 -2.35
CA LYS A 202 3.81 32.22 -1.41
C LYS A 202 2.98 33.29 -2.13
N GLU A 203 1.83 33.64 -1.55
CA GLU A 203 0.90 34.64 -2.13
C GLU A 203 1.58 36.01 -2.39
N ASN A 204 2.54 36.43 -1.56
CA ASN A 204 3.25 37.71 -1.73
C ASN A 204 4.20 37.73 -2.93
N GLN A 205 4.70 36.56 -3.36
CA GLN A 205 5.52 36.41 -4.58
C GLN A 205 4.63 36.23 -5.82
N GLN A 206 3.48 35.58 -5.68
CA GLN A 206 2.52 35.35 -6.77
C GLN A 206 1.76 36.64 -7.15
N LEU A 207 1.47 37.50 -6.18
CA LEU A 207 0.67 38.71 -6.38
C LEU A 207 1.27 39.71 -7.40
N PRO A 208 2.57 40.07 -7.35
CA PRO A 208 3.17 40.95 -8.36
C PRO A 208 3.07 40.39 -9.78
N ILE A 209 3.30 39.09 -9.95
CA ILE A 209 3.26 38.42 -11.27
C ILE A 209 1.84 38.47 -11.86
N LEU A 210 0.82 38.13 -11.07
CA LEU A 210 -0.58 38.24 -11.51
C LEU A 210 -1.03 39.70 -11.73
N THR A 211 -0.45 40.65 -10.99
CA THR A 211 -0.71 42.08 -11.18
C THR A 211 -0.18 42.57 -12.52
N GLU A 212 0.98 42.08 -12.94
CA GLU A 212 1.56 42.39 -14.25
C GLU A 212 0.69 41.86 -15.39
N PHE A 213 0.25 40.60 -15.30
CA PHE A 213 -0.72 40.04 -16.25
C PHE A 213 -1.99 40.89 -16.30
N TYR A 214 -2.57 41.25 -15.14
CA TYR A 214 -3.76 42.09 -15.09
C TYR A 214 -3.59 43.48 -15.72
N ARG A 215 -2.37 44.05 -15.69
CA ARG A 215 -2.06 45.35 -16.30
C ARG A 215 -1.89 45.26 -17.82
N ARG A 216 -1.26 44.19 -18.33
CA ARG A 216 -0.90 44.06 -19.76
C ARG A 216 -1.95 43.33 -20.60
N MET A 217 -2.81 42.52 -19.99
CA MET A 217 -3.81 41.69 -20.69
C MET A 217 -5.23 42.23 -20.52
N ASN A 218 -6.06 42.00 -21.54
CA ASN A 218 -7.49 42.25 -21.46
C ASN A 218 -8.23 41.13 -20.68
N PRO A 219 -9.53 41.28 -20.37
CA PRO A 219 -10.28 40.28 -19.62
C PRO A 219 -10.34 38.88 -20.28
N GLU A 220 -10.36 38.79 -21.61
CA GLU A 220 -10.42 37.52 -22.34
C GLU A 220 -9.10 36.75 -22.25
N GLU A 221 -7.97 37.44 -22.43
CA GLU A 221 -6.63 36.90 -22.25
C GLU A 221 -6.46 36.34 -20.84
N LEU A 222 -6.88 37.11 -19.82
CA LEU A 222 -6.83 36.68 -18.43
C LEU A 222 -7.71 35.45 -18.16
N MET A 223 -8.88 35.35 -18.81
CA MET A 223 -9.72 34.16 -18.71
C MET A 223 -8.98 32.91 -19.23
N TRP A 224 -8.34 33.00 -20.40
CA TRP A 224 -7.57 31.89 -20.97
C TRP A 224 -6.32 31.58 -20.16
N LEU A 225 -5.62 32.61 -19.66
CA LEU A 225 -4.49 32.45 -18.74
C LEU A 225 -4.90 31.69 -17.48
N ILE A 226 -6.05 32.01 -16.87
CA ILE A 226 -6.58 31.30 -15.71
C ILE A 226 -6.88 29.84 -16.04
N ARG A 227 -7.40 29.55 -17.25
CA ARG A 227 -7.61 28.16 -17.72
C ARG A 227 -6.28 27.41 -17.86
N ILE A 228 -5.23 28.07 -18.35
CA ILE A 228 -3.87 27.53 -18.45
C ILE A 228 -3.29 27.25 -17.07
N ILE A 229 -3.39 28.20 -16.12
CA ILE A 229 -2.93 28.05 -14.74
C ILE A 229 -3.62 26.87 -14.05
N LEU A 230 -4.94 26.75 -14.22
CA LEU A 230 -5.71 25.64 -13.68
C LEU A 230 -5.51 24.32 -14.46
N ARG A 231 -4.81 24.36 -15.59
CA ARG A 231 -4.66 23.26 -16.56
C ARG A 231 -6.01 22.66 -17.00
N GLN A 232 -7.03 23.51 -17.15
CA GLN A 232 -8.40 23.15 -17.50
C GLN A 232 -8.81 23.83 -18.81
N MET A 233 -8.25 23.34 -19.92
CA MET A 233 -8.58 23.85 -21.25
C MET A 233 -9.92 23.33 -21.73
N LYS A 234 -10.77 24.23 -22.24
CA LYS A 234 -12.10 23.93 -22.81
C LYS A 234 -12.16 24.31 -24.28
N VAL A 235 -11.15 23.90 -25.04
CA VAL A 235 -11.00 24.26 -26.45
C VAL A 235 -11.80 23.34 -27.39
N GLY A 236 -12.38 22.25 -26.89
CA GLY A 236 -13.26 21.39 -27.70
C GLY A 236 -12.55 20.42 -28.66
N ALA A 237 -11.21 20.33 -28.60
CA ALA A 237 -10.38 19.33 -29.27
C ALA A 237 -9.57 18.54 -28.23
N THR A 238 -9.22 17.28 -28.55
CA THR A 238 -8.37 16.43 -27.70
C THR A 238 -6.90 16.60 -28.04
N GLU A 239 -6.00 16.28 -27.11
CA GLU A 239 -4.56 16.23 -27.33
C GLU A 239 -4.19 15.37 -28.54
N ARG A 240 -4.91 14.25 -28.74
CA ARG A 240 -4.73 13.37 -29.89
C ARG A 240 -4.97 14.08 -31.21
N THR A 241 -5.97 14.97 -31.26
CA THR A 241 -6.23 15.75 -32.48
C THR A 241 -5.08 16.70 -32.79
N PHE A 242 -4.47 17.30 -31.75
CA PHE A 242 -3.29 18.15 -31.92
C PHE A 242 -2.06 17.35 -32.38
N PHE A 243 -1.79 16.21 -31.73
CA PHE A 243 -0.70 15.33 -32.12
C PHE A 243 -0.86 14.79 -33.55
N ASP A 244 -2.04 14.29 -33.91
CA ASP A 244 -2.33 13.74 -35.25
C ASP A 244 -2.19 14.78 -36.38
N VAL A 245 -2.31 16.07 -36.08
CA VAL A 245 -2.11 17.16 -37.06
C VAL A 245 -0.66 17.64 -37.05
N PHE A 246 -0.01 17.66 -35.88
CA PHE A 246 1.39 18.06 -35.75
C PHE A 246 2.35 17.07 -36.41
N HIS A 247 2.24 15.79 -36.06
CA HIS A 247 3.10 14.72 -36.57
C HIS A 247 2.45 13.32 -36.37
N PRO A 248 2.47 12.40 -37.37
CA PRO A 248 1.88 11.06 -37.23
C PRO A 248 2.40 10.22 -36.05
N ASP A 249 3.66 10.41 -35.66
CA ASP A 249 4.30 9.70 -34.55
C ASP A 249 4.19 10.42 -33.18
N ALA A 250 3.56 11.60 -33.12
CA ALA A 250 3.54 12.41 -31.89
C ALA A 250 2.79 11.73 -30.73
N GLU A 251 1.67 11.06 -31.00
CA GLU A 251 0.94 10.32 -29.95
C GLU A 251 1.78 9.17 -29.37
N ASN A 252 2.52 8.46 -30.24
CA ASN A 252 3.40 7.37 -29.82
C ASN A 252 4.59 7.89 -29.00
N LEU A 253 5.29 8.91 -29.52
CA LEU A 253 6.43 9.52 -28.83
C LEU A 253 6.05 10.11 -27.48
N TYR A 254 4.88 10.76 -27.38
CA TYR A 254 4.36 11.23 -26.09
C TYR A 254 4.07 10.06 -25.15
N SER A 255 3.53 8.95 -25.68
CA SER A 255 3.18 7.78 -24.86
C SER A 255 4.42 7.06 -24.31
N ILE A 256 5.57 7.08 -24.99
CA ILE A 256 6.83 6.48 -24.51
C ILE A 256 7.66 7.42 -23.63
N SER A 257 7.56 8.74 -23.83
CA SER A 257 8.44 9.73 -23.17
C SER A 257 7.74 10.59 -22.12
N SER A 258 6.41 10.67 -22.17
CA SER A 258 5.59 11.60 -21.38
C SER A 258 6.02 13.07 -21.46
N SER A 259 6.80 13.44 -22.49
CA SER A 259 7.43 14.75 -22.64
C SER A 259 6.89 15.47 -23.86
N LEU A 260 6.17 16.57 -23.61
CA LEU A 260 5.66 17.42 -24.68
C LEU A 260 6.80 18.11 -25.44
N ARG A 261 7.88 18.48 -24.73
CA ARG A 261 9.08 19.08 -25.31
C ARG A 261 9.75 18.14 -26.30
N ARG A 262 9.99 16.90 -25.87
CA ARG A 262 10.61 15.86 -26.71
C ARG A 262 9.82 15.66 -28.01
N VAL A 263 8.49 15.58 -27.90
CA VAL A 263 7.59 15.51 -29.06
C VAL A 263 7.77 16.70 -30.01
N CYS A 264 7.77 17.92 -29.48
CA CYS A 264 7.88 19.12 -30.31
C CYS A 264 9.25 19.24 -30.98
N TRP A 265 10.32 18.82 -30.30
CA TRP A 265 11.70 18.99 -30.77
C TRP A 265 12.15 17.87 -31.72
N GLU A 266 11.87 16.61 -31.40
CA GLU A 266 12.26 15.48 -32.25
C GLU A 266 11.38 15.34 -33.50
N LEU A 267 10.12 15.80 -33.45
CA LEU A 267 9.15 15.67 -34.54
C LEU A 267 8.76 17.01 -35.18
N HIS A 268 9.68 17.98 -35.16
CA HIS A 268 9.42 19.31 -35.73
C HIS A 268 9.14 19.24 -37.24
N ASP A 269 9.85 18.36 -37.98
CA ASP A 269 9.61 18.06 -39.40
C ASP A 269 8.52 16.99 -39.56
N PRO A 270 7.35 17.31 -40.17
CA PRO A 270 6.26 16.36 -40.38
C PRO A 270 6.57 15.21 -41.35
N ASN A 271 7.67 15.29 -42.11
CA ASN A 271 8.03 14.30 -43.13
C ASN A 271 8.99 13.22 -42.61
N ILE A 272 9.61 13.44 -41.45
CA ILE A 272 10.60 12.52 -40.88
C ILE A 272 9.92 11.60 -39.86
N ARG A 273 9.88 10.30 -40.14
CA ARG A 273 9.28 9.31 -39.23
C ARG A 273 10.30 8.82 -38.21
N LEU A 274 9.84 8.45 -37.02
CA LEU A 274 10.70 7.79 -36.02
C LEU A 274 11.15 6.42 -36.53
N GLU A 275 12.40 6.07 -36.29
CA GLU A 275 12.93 4.74 -36.54
C GLU A 275 12.25 3.68 -35.66
N ALA A 276 12.40 2.41 -36.01
CA ALA A 276 11.75 1.32 -35.29
C ALA A 276 12.26 1.18 -33.84
N GLU A 277 13.54 1.49 -33.60
CA GLU A 277 14.15 1.46 -32.27
C GLU A 277 13.61 2.56 -31.35
N ASP A 278 13.32 3.75 -31.88
CA ASP A 278 12.86 4.92 -31.10
C ASP A 278 11.37 4.89 -30.76
N ARG A 279 10.66 3.83 -31.14
CA ARG A 279 9.22 3.65 -30.88
C ARG A 279 8.93 2.82 -29.62
N GLY A 280 9.96 2.26 -28.98
CA GLY A 280 9.86 1.46 -27.76
C GLY A 280 9.97 2.29 -26.48
N ILE A 281 9.84 1.63 -25.34
CA ILE A 281 10.13 2.27 -24.04
C ILE A 281 11.64 2.29 -23.79
N THR A 282 12.12 3.35 -23.12
CA THR A 282 13.55 3.53 -22.82
C THR A 282 13.77 3.52 -21.30
N LEU A 283 14.90 2.92 -20.88
CA LEU A 283 15.31 2.94 -19.48
C LEU A 283 15.51 4.38 -18.99
N MET A 284 15.23 4.61 -17.69
CA MET A 284 15.23 5.94 -17.07
C MET A 284 14.38 7.04 -17.74
N GLN A 285 13.41 6.68 -18.59
CA GLN A 285 12.43 7.62 -19.16
C GLN A 285 10.99 7.24 -18.80
N CYS A 286 10.16 8.23 -18.46
CA CYS A 286 8.79 7.97 -18.04
C CYS A 286 7.85 7.74 -19.23
N PHE A 287 7.04 6.69 -19.19
CA PHE A 287 6.03 6.39 -20.23
C PHE A 287 4.62 6.46 -19.64
N GLN A 288 3.61 6.51 -20.52
CA GLN A 288 2.21 6.47 -20.12
C GLN A 288 1.75 5.01 -19.93
N PRO A 289 1.39 4.57 -18.72
CA PRO A 289 1.08 3.17 -18.45
C PRO A 289 -0.22 2.72 -19.12
N GLN A 290 -0.34 1.41 -19.35
CA GLN A 290 -1.57 0.77 -19.84
C GLN A 290 -2.72 0.97 -18.85
N LEU A 291 -3.92 1.17 -19.38
CA LEU A 291 -5.11 1.45 -18.59
C LEU A 291 -6.14 0.34 -18.70
N ALA A 292 -6.76 -0.01 -17.58
CA ALA A 292 -7.90 -0.92 -17.60
C ALA A 292 -9.17 -0.24 -18.16
N GLN A 293 -9.82 -0.91 -19.11
CA GLN A 293 -11.10 -0.53 -19.65
C GLN A 293 -12.21 -0.74 -18.61
N PHE A 294 -13.12 0.23 -18.52
CA PHE A 294 -14.33 0.10 -17.73
C PHE A 294 -15.45 -0.43 -18.63
N GLN A 295 -16.12 -1.52 -18.24
CA GLN A 295 -17.18 -2.09 -19.06
C GLN A 295 -18.50 -2.14 -18.30
N MET A 296 -19.56 -1.49 -18.81
CA MET A 296 -20.90 -1.48 -18.17
C MET A 296 -21.78 -2.67 -18.60
N HIS A 297 -21.18 -3.82 -18.93
CA HIS A 297 -21.89 -4.98 -19.46
C HIS A 297 -21.90 -6.15 -18.48
N SER A 298 -22.69 -7.18 -18.75
CA SER A 298 -22.70 -8.42 -17.96
C SER A 298 -21.33 -9.08 -17.93
N LEU A 299 -21.07 -9.88 -16.89
CA LEU A 299 -19.82 -10.64 -16.74
C LEU A 299 -19.55 -11.53 -17.96
N ASP A 300 -20.59 -12.14 -18.56
CA ASP A 300 -20.45 -12.97 -19.76
C ASP A 300 -19.87 -12.21 -20.96
N ARG A 301 -20.30 -10.96 -21.15
CA ARG A 301 -19.78 -10.10 -22.22
C ARG A 301 -18.34 -9.65 -21.94
N MET A 302 -17.97 -9.52 -20.67
CA MET A 302 -16.57 -9.26 -20.29
C MET A 302 -15.72 -10.49 -20.60
N ILE A 303 -16.14 -11.68 -20.18
CA ILE A 303 -15.42 -12.95 -20.45
C ILE A 303 -15.25 -13.16 -21.96
N SER A 304 -16.29 -12.93 -22.75
CA SER A 304 -16.23 -13.04 -24.22
C SER A 304 -15.16 -12.11 -24.84
N ARG A 305 -14.95 -10.92 -24.25
CA ARG A 305 -13.93 -9.96 -24.67
C ARG A 305 -12.51 -10.31 -24.22
N MET A 306 -12.34 -11.26 -23.30
CA MET A 306 -11.03 -11.83 -22.95
C MET A 306 -10.46 -12.70 -24.07
N ARG A 307 -11.28 -13.02 -25.09
CA ARG A 307 -10.89 -13.75 -26.31
C ARG A 307 -10.30 -15.13 -26.02
N LEU A 308 -10.92 -15.86 -25.10
CA LEU A 308 -10.55 -17.25 -24.76
C LEU A 308 -10.54 -18.13 -26.02
N THR A 309 -9.56 -19.02 -26.11
CA THR A 309 -9.40 -19.98 -27.20
C THR A 309 -9.49 -21.40 -26.65
N GLU A 310 -9.78 -22.40 -27.49
CA GLU A 310 -9.82 -23.80 -27.05
C GLU A 310 -8.46 -24.24 -26.46
N ASP A 311 -7.36 -23.79 -27.08
CA ASP A 311 -6.00 -24.09 -26.62
C ASP A 311 -5.55 -23.31 -25.37
N ASP A 312 -6.24 -22.22 -25.01
CA ASP A 312 -5.91 -21.37 -23.85
C ASP A 312 -7.19 -20.73 -23.28
N PRO A 313 -8.00 -21.53 -22.56
CA PRO A 313 -9.35 -21.16 -22.13
C PRO A 313 -9.35 -20.32 -20.84
N VAL A 314 -8.21 -19.77 -20.43
CA VAL A 314 -8.08 -19.02 -19.17
C VAL A 314 -7.91 -17.52 -19.38
N PHE A 315 -8.40 -16.77 -18.41
CA PHE A 315 -8.02 -15.38 -18.16
C PHE A 315 -7.53 -15.24 -16.72
N TRP A 316 -6.84 -14.14 -16.42
CA TRP A 316 -6.32 -13.89 -15.09
C TRP A 316 -7.18 -12.90 -14.34
N ILE A 317 -7.32 -13.13 -13.04
CA ILE A 317 -7.99 -12.26 -12.09
C ILE A 317 -6.93 -11.75 -11.12
N GLU A 318 -6.77 -10.44 -11.05
CA GLU A 318 -5.96 -9.78 -10.04
C GLU A 318 -6.87 -8.93 -9.14
N GLU A 319 -6.53 -8.86 -7.85
CA GLU A 319 -7.13 -7.87 -6.97
C GLU A 319 -6.77 -6.46 -7.46
N LYS A 320 -7.76 -5.57 -7.54
CA LYS A 320 -7.52 -4.17 -7.85
C LYS A 320 -7.13 -3.44 -6.56
N LEU A 321 -5.84 -3.21 -6.41
CA LEU A 321 -5.26 -2.46 -5.29
C LEU A 321 -5.70 -0.98 -5.31
N ASP A 322 -5.95 -0.45 -4.10
CA ASP A 322 -6.35 0.94 -3.84
C ASP A 322 -5.13 1.77 -3.39
N GLY A 323 -4.22 2.04 -4.33
CA GLY A 323 -2.94 2.71 -4.09
C GLY A 323 -2.61 3.80 -5.11
N GLU A 324 -1.33 4.12 -5.21
CA GLU A 324 -0.79 4.98 -6.27
C GLU A 324 0.02 4.15 -7.27
N ARG A 325 -0.48 4.06 -8.51
CA ARG A 325 0.24 3.46 -9.64
C ARG A 325 1.65 4.04 -9.78
N MET A 326 2.65 3.16 -9.80
CA MET A 326 4.06 3.52 -9.82
C MET A 326 4.81 2.67 -10.84
N GLN A 327 5.58 3.31 -11.71
CA GLN A 327 6.62 2.67 -12.50
C GLN A 327 7.96 2.81 -11.75
N LEU A 328 8.73 1.72 -11.69
CA LEU A 328 10.07 1.69 -11.12
C LEU A 328 11.07 1.35 -12.22
N HIS A 329 12.05 2.20 -12.43
CA HIS A 329 13.19 1.92 -13.31
C HIS A 329 14.41 1.68 -12.44
N MET A 330 15.16 0.63 -12.76
CA MET A 330 16.42 0.27 -12.09
C MET A 330 17.50 0.08 -13.14
N ASP A 331 18.68 0.62 -12.88
CA ASP A 331 19.87 0.44 -13.71
C ASP A 331 21.10 0.25 -12.82
N SER A 332 21.99 -0.66 -13.22
CA SER A 332 23.29 -0.86 -12.60
C SER A 332 24.19 0.35 -12.89
N ASN A 333 24.72 0.95 -11.83
CA ASN A 333 25.57 2.12 -11.93
C ASN A 333 26.59 2.14 -10.78
N ASP A 334 27.84 1.80 -11.09
CA ASP A 334 28.94 1.73 -10.12
C ASP A 334 29.30 3.10 -9.52
N SER A 335 28.91 4.20 -10.16
CA SER A 335 29.12 5.54 -9.61
C SER A 335 28.18 5.88 -8.44
N VAL A 336 27.10 5.11 -8.26
CA VAL A 336 26.13 5.31 -7.18
C VAL A 336 26.40 4.33 -6.03
N PRO A 337 26.47 4.80 -4.77
CA PRO A 337 26.63 3.92 -3.61
C PRO A 337 25.57 2.79 -3.57
N GLY A 338 26.05 1.54 -3.55
CA GLY A 338 25.22 0.35 -3.67
C GLY A 338 25.00 -0.15 -5.11
N GLY A 339 25.66 0.44 -6.10
CA GLY A 339 25.80 -0.08 -7.47
C GLY A 339 24.54 -0.04 -8.33
N ARG A 340 23.45 0.60 -7.86
CA ARG A 340 22.16 0.65 -8.55
C ARG A 340 21.48 2.00 -8.39
N THR A 341 20.99 2.53 -9.49
CA THR A 341 20.18 3.76 -9.54
C THR A 341 18.71 3.40 -9.74
N PHE A 342 17.82 4.12 -9.05
CA PHE A 342 16.38 3.94 -9.15
C PHE A 342 15.67 5.24 -9.55
N ARG A 343 14.59 5.11 -10.31
CA ARG A 343 13.64 6.20 -10.59
C ARG A 343 12.21 5.72 -10.44
N PHE A 344 11.37 6.58 -9.87
CA PHE A 344 9.96 6.30 -9.61
C PHE A 344 9.09 7.37 -10.26
N TRP A 345 8.15 6.95 -11.11
CA TRP A 345 7.14 7.86 -11.66
C TRP A 345 5.73 7.37 -11.38
N SER A 346 4.87 8.30 -11.00
CA SER A 346 3.44 8.03 -10.93
C SER A 346 2.82 7.92 -12.32
N ARG A 347 1.59 7.41 -12.41
CA ARG A 347 0.77 7.42 -13.64
C ARG A 347 0.75 8.74 -14.42
N LYS A 348 0.84 9.89 -13.73
CA LYS A 348 0.83 11.22 -14.38
C LYS A 348 2.23 11.73 -14.72
N ALA A 349 3.22 10.84 -14.78
CA ALA A 349 4.62 11.16 -15.03
C ALA A 349 5.24 12.13 -14.00
N LYS A 350 4.71 12.17 -12.77
CA LYS A 350 5.34 12.92 -11.68
C LYS A 350 6.43 12.05 -11.05
N ASP A 351 7.63 12.63 -10.90
CA ASP A 351 8.78 12.01 -10.24
C ASP A 351 8.55 11.93 -8.72
N TYR A 352 8.71 10.72 -8.18
CA TYR A 352 8.64 10.38 -6.75
C TYR A 352 9.94 9.74 -6.24
N THR A 353 11.02 9.80 -7.00
CA THR A 353 12.34 9.26 -6.64
C THR A 353 12.83 9.86 -5.33
N TYR A 354 12.62 11.16 -5.11
CA TYR A 354 12.95 11.83 -3.85
C TYR A 354 12.26 11.23 -2.60
N LEU A 355 11.16 10.50 -2.80
CA LEU A 355 10.37 9.90 -1.73
C LEU A 355 10.77 8.44 -1.47
N TYR A 356 10.93 7.65 -2.53
CA TYR A 356 11.22 6.21 -2.42
C TYR A 356 12.72 5.88 -2.45
N GLY A 357 13.54 6.85 -2.86
CA GLY A 357 15.00 6.85 -2.89
C GLY A 357 15.57 6.61 -4.29
N ASN A 358 16.79 7.10 -4.50
CA ASN A 358 17.49 7.04 -5.79
C ASN A 358 18.55 5.93 -5.87
N GLY A 359 18.88 5.27 -4.76
CA GLY A 359 19.94 4.24 -4.66
C GLY A 359 19.72 3.32 -3.47
N ILE A 360 20.45 2.20 -3.42
CA ILE A 360 20.35 1.24 -2.29
C ILE A 360 20.83 1.86 -0.97
N GLN A 361 21.84 2.72 -1.01
CA GLN A 361 22.39 3.34 0.21
C GLN A 361 21.82 4.75 0.45
N ASP A 362 20.66 5.07 -0.12
CA ASP A 362 19.99 6.34 0.11
C ASP A 362 19.29 6.36 1.49
N GLU A 363 19.91 7.04 2.45
CA GLU A 363 19.38 7.24 3.81
C GLU A 363 18.07 8.03 3.85
N ASN A 364 17.68 8.67 2.75
CA ASN A 364 16.40 9.35 2.59
C ASN A 364 15.40 8.54 1.74
N GLY A 365 15.71 7.31 1.29
CA GLY A 365 14.77 6.51 0.50
C GLY A 365 13.76 5.73 1.34
N ALA A 366 12.44 5.93 1.18
CA ALA A 366 11.45 5.16 1.95
C ALA A 366 11.36 3.67 1.58
N LEU A 367 11.91 3.25 0.43
CA LEU A 367 11.80 1.88 -0.08
C LEU A 367 13.13 1.28 -0.54
N THR A 368 13.87 1.99 -1.38
CA THR A 368 15.07 1.46 -2.09
C THR A 368 16.14 0.91 -1.16
N ARG A 369 16.30 1.47 0.04
CA ARG A 369 17.25 0.97 1.05
C ARG A 369 17.04 -0.48 1.48
N TYR A 370 15.85 -1.02 1.23
CA TYR A 370 15.50 -2.40 1.57
C TYR A 370 15.59 -3.36 0.38
N LEU A 371 16.07 -2.89 -0.78
CA LEU A 371 16.04 -3.64 -2.04
C LEU A 371 17.38 -4.24 -2.44
N ASN A 372 18.37 -4.30 -1.54
CA ASN A 372 19.71 -4.81 -1.85
C ASN A 372 19.66 -6.22 -2.49
N ASP A 373 18.86 -7.10 -1.87
CA ASP A 373 18.72 -8.50 -2.26
C ASP A 373 17.41 -8.78 -3.02
N ALA A 374 16.69 -7.74 -3.46
CA ALA A 374 15.39 -7.87 -4.11
C ALA A 374 15.46 -8.32 -5.58
N PHE A 375 16.66 -8.38 -6.15
CA PHE A 375 16.89 -8.69 -7.56
C PHE A 375 17.68 -9.99 -7.71
N ALA A 376 17.31 -10.80 -8.70
CA ALA A 376 18.04 -12.01 -9.04
C ALA A 376 19.41 -11.69 -9.65
N ASP A 377 20.29 -12.68 -9.60
CA ASP A 377 21.66 -12.53 -10.10
C ASP A 377 21.61 -12.37 -11.63
N GLY A 378 22.42 -11.45 -12.16
CA GLY A 378 22.41 -11.09 -13.59
C GLY A 378 21.33 -10.09 -14.00
N VAL A 379 20.50 -9.57 -13.08
CA VAL A 379 19.59 -8.46 -13.37
C VAL A 379 20.34 -7.14 -13.22
N GLU A 380 20.64 -6.50 -14.34
CA GLU A 380 21.38 -5.23 -14.43
C GLU A 380 20.45 -4.04 -14.64
N SER A 381 19.41 -4.20 -15.44
CA SER A 381 18.44 -3.13 -15.71
C SER A 381 17.02 -3.66 -15.88
N LEU A 382 16.04 -2.93 -15.37
CA LEU A 382 14.62 -3.28 -15.55
C LEU A 382 13.66 -2.12 -15.44
N ILE A 383 12.44 -2.34 -15.93
CA ILE A 383 11.28 -1.47 -15.72
C ILE A 383 10.14 -2.31 -15.15
N LEU A 384 9.67 -1.97 -13.94
CA LEU A 384 8.51 -2.58 -13.30
C LEU A 384 7.31 -1.66 -13.34
N ASP A 385 6.13 -2.25 -13.44
CA ASP A 385 4.86 -1.57 -13.28
C ASP A 385 4.08 -2.21 -12.13
N GLY A 386 3.69 -1.38 -11.16
CA GLY A 386 3.09 -1.84 -9.92
C GLY A 386 2.20 -0.79 -9.27
N GLU A 387 1.60 -1.14 -8.13
CA GLU A 387 0.87 -0.22 -7.28
C GLU A 387 1.64 -0.02 -5.98
N MET A 388 1.90 1.23 -5.61
CA MET A 388 2.43 1.57 -4.31
C MET A 388 1.28 1.76 -3.33
N ILE A 389 1.26 0.98 -2.25
CA ILE A 389 0.23 1.00 -1.22
C ILE A 389 0.84 1.28 0.16
N THR A 390 0.01 1.76 1.08
CA THR A 390 0.41 1.87 2.49
C THR A 390 0.12 0.55 3.19
N TRP A 391 1.12 -0.02 3.84
CA TRP A 391 0.99 -1.21 4.67
C TRP A 391 1.05 -0.82 6.15
N ASP A 392 0.05 -1.22 6.94
CA ASP A 392 0.08 -1.13 8.39
C ASP A 392 0.74 -2.41 8.95
N THR A 393 1.87 -2.24 9.63
CA THR A 393 2.67 -3.37 10.15
C THR A 393 2.09 -3.98 11.41
N GLU A 394 1.29 -3.23 12.18
CA GLU A 394 0.63 -3.74 13.39
C GLU A 394 -0.63 -4.53 13.05
N GLN A 395 -1.37 -4.08 12.03
CA GLN A 395 -2.59 -4.73 11.56
C GLN A 395 -2.34 -5.80 10.51
N ASP A 396 -1.13 -5.84 9.94
CA ASP A 396 -0.76 -6.64 8.76
C ASP A 396 -1.82 -6.53 7.65
N ALA A 397 -2.17 -5.28 7.32
CA ALA A 397 -3.22 -4.96 6.36
C ALA A 397 -2.91 -3.70 5.53
N ILE A 398 -3.59 -3.57 4.39
CA ILE A 398 -3.52 -2.37 3.55
C ILE A 398 -4.26 -1.23 4.27
N ALA A 399 -3.59 -0.08 4.44
CA ALA A 399 -4.21 1.10 5.00
C ALA A 399 -5.03 1.88 3.96
N PRO A 400 -5.99 2.73 4.37
CA PRO A 400 -6.83 3.48 3.44
C PRO A 400 -6.05 4.38 2.47
N PHE A 401 -6.62 4.60 1.29
CA PHE A 401 -6.08 5.48 0.25
C PHE A 401 -5.80 6.90 0.78
N GLY A 402 -4.73 7.53 0.27
CA GLY A 402 -4.32 8.89 0.63
C GLY A 402 -3.34 9.00 1.80
N THR A 403 -2.99 7.87 2.44
CA THR A 403 -2.02 7.81 3.55
C THR A 403 -0.58 7.65 3.09
N LEU A 404 -0.34 7.29 1.82
CA LEU A 404 0.95 6.84 1.30
C LEU A 404 2.08 7.86 1.47
N LYS A 405 1.85 9.12 1.11
CA LYS A 405 2.87 10.16 1.24
C LYS A 405 3.27 10.39 2.69
N THR A 406 2.30 10.36 3.61
CA THR A 406 2.55 10.51 5.06
C THR A 406 3.33 9.32 5.60
N ALA A 407 2.97 8.10 5.21
CA ALA A 407 3.69 6.88 5.58
C ALA A 407 5.13 6.89 5.06
N ALA A 408 5.34 7.27 3.80
CA ALA A 408 6.68 7.38 3.22
C ALA A 408 7.55 8.44 3.93
N LEU A 409 7.00 9.64 4.20
CA LEU A 409 7.72 10.68 4.96
C LEU A 409 7.98 10.29 6.42
N SER A 410 7.13 9.45 7.01
CA SER A 410 7.35 8.87 8.34
C SER A 410 8.51 7.89 8.31
N GLU A 411 8.49 6.96 7.34
CA GLU A 411 9.55 5.98 7.11
C GLU A 411 10.92 6.65 6.84
N GLN A 412 10.96 7.72 6.05
CA GLN A 412 12.18 8.50 5.80
C GLN A 412 12.76 9.09 7.10
N ARG A 413 11.91 9.63 7.97
CA ARG A 413 12.34 10.30 9.21
C ARG A 413 12.75 9.31 10.30
N ASN A 414 12.02 8.20 10.43
CA ASN A 414 12.32 7.16 11.40
C ASN A 414 11.94 5.76 10.89
N PRO A 415 12.89 5.05 10.26
CA PRO A 415 12.71 3.68 9.76
C PRO A 415 12.31 2.65 10.81
N TYR A 416 12.58 2.92 12.10
CA TYR A 416 12.40 1.95 13.20
C TYR A 416 11.13 2.16 14.01
N SER A 417 10.40 3.26 13.77
CA SER A 417 9.25 3.65 14.59
C SER A 417 7.93 3.72 13.81
N SER A 418 7.95 3.54 12.49
CA SER A 418 6.76 3.73 11.68
C SER A 418 5.84 2.51 11.74
N THR A 419 4.60 2.71 12.22
CA THR A 419 3.54 1.68 12.20
C THR A 419 2.99 1.44 10.80
N THR A 420 3.26 2.36 9.86
CA THR A 420 2.86 2.26 8.47
C THR A 420 4.04 2.49 7.54
N ARG A 421 4.10 1.76 6.42
CA ARG A 421 5.21 1.86 5.45
C ARG A 421 4.73 1.70 4.00
N PRO A 422 5.49 2.19 3.02
CA PRO A 422 5.23 1.89 1.62
C PRO A 422 5.48 0.41 1.29
N LEU A 423 4.56 -0.20 0.57
CA LEU A 423 4.69 -1.52 -0.05
C LEU A 423 4.44 -1.37 -1.55
N PHE A 424 5.40 -1.78 -2.37
CA PHE A 424 5.26 -1.83 -3.81
C PHE A 424 4.82 -3.23 -4.27
N ARG A 425 3.61 -3.31 -4.84
CA ARG A 425 3.02 -4.53 -5.39
C ARG A 425 3.15 -4.52 -6.90
N ILE A 426 4.04 -5.36 -7.44
CA ILE A 426 4.41 -5.38 -8.86
C ILE A 426 3.55 -6.39 -9.60
N PHE A 427 2.84 -5.96 -10.65
CA PHE A 427 2.05 -6.88 -11.48
C PHE A 427 2.61 -7.05 -12.90
N ASP A 428 3.58 -6.24 -13.34
CA ASP A 428 4.19 -6.35 -14.68
C ASP A 428 5.68 -5.97 -14.71
N ILE A 429 6.41 -6.47 -15.72
CA ILE A 429 7.79 -6.10 -16.06
C ILE A 429 7.83 -5.78 -17.55
N LEU A 430 8.38 -4.63 -17.92
CA LEU A 430 8.30 -4.09 -19.27
C LEU A 430 9.65 -4.00 -19.97
N TYR A 431 10.73 -4.07 -19.22
CA TYR A 431 12.10 -4.05 -19.74
C TYR A 431 12.99 -4.88 -18.83
N LEU A 432 13.93 -5.61 -19.42
CA LEU A 432 14.93 -6.40 -18.69
C LEU A 432 16.22 -6.45 -19.51
N ASN A 433 17.34 -6.01 -18.92
CA ASN A 433 18.70 -6.12 -19.45
C ASN A 433 18.82 -5.75 -20.95
N GLY A 434 18.48 -4.51 -21.32
CA GLY A 434 18.57 -4.07 -22.72
C GLY A 434 17.36 -4.39 -23.59
N ARG A 435 16.40 -5.22 -23.12
CA ARG A 435 15.31 -5.74 -23.95
C ARG A 435 13.96 -5.17 -23.55
N ASP A 436 13.29 -4.51 -24.50
CA ASP A 436 11.88 -4.11 -24.40
C ASP A 436 10.97 -5.35 -24.45
N LEU A 437 10.19 -5.55 -23.38
CA LEU A 437 9.27 -6.67 -23.21
C LEU A 437 7.81 -6.31 -23.53
N THR A 438 7.48 -5.05 -23.87
CA THR A 438 6.09 -4.59 -24.09
C THR A 438 5.34 -5.38 -25.16
N ARG A 439 6.05 -5.88 -26.18
CA ARG A 439 5.47 -6.66 -27.29
C ARG A 439 5.22 -8.13 -26.95
N TYR A 440 5.79 -8.63 -25.85
CA TYR A 440 5.64 -10.02 -25.40
C TYR A 440 4.29 -10.21 -24.71
N THR A 441 3.84 -11.45 -24.62
CA THR A 441 2.58 -11.76 -23.92
C THR A 441 2.70 -11.44 -22.44
N LEU A 442 1.59 -11.09 -21.79
CA LEU A 442 1.56 -10.90 -20.33
C LEU A 442 2.10 -12.13 -19.59
N ARG A 443 1.85 -13.34 -20.10
CA ARG A 443 2.40 -14.58 -19.55
C ARG A 443 3.93 -14.63 -19.60
N ASP A 444 4.54 -14.26 -20.72
CA ASP A 444 6.00 -14.21 -20.85
C ASP A 444 6.61 -13.14 -19.93
N ARG A 445 6.02 -11.95 -19.88
CA ARG A 445 6.43 -10.89 -18.96
C ARG A 445 6.31 -11.34 -17.51
N ARG A 446 5.23 -12.03 -17.17
CA ARG A 446 5.03 -12.54 -15.81
C ARG A 446 6.07 -13.59 -15.40
N ASN A 447 6.45 -14.47 -16.32
CA ASN A 447 7.52 -15.44 -16.11
C ASN A 447 8.89 -14.74 -15.91
N ALA A 448 9.16 -13.69 -16.68
CA ALA A 448 10.35 -12.87 -16.48
C ALA A 448 10.33 -12.19 -15.10
N LEU A 449 9.21 -11.57 -14.72
CA LEU A 449 9.04 -10.91 -13.41
C LEU A 449 9.34 -11.86 -12.24
N GLN A 450 8.79 -13.06 -12.28
CA GLN A 450 8.99 -14.07 -11.23
C GLN A 450 10.44 -14.56 -11.13
N LYS A 451 11.18 -14.59 -12.25
CA LYS A 451 12.60 -14.98 -12.26
C LYS A 451 13.53 -13.84 -11.87
N SER A 452 13.14 -12.59 -12.14
CA SER A 452 13.97 -11.41 -11.91
C SER A 452 13.86 -10.86 -10.49
N ILE A 453 12.74 -11.07 -9.79
CA ILE A 453 12.47 -10.45 -8.49
C ILE A 453 12.47 -11.47 -7.35
N LYS A 454 13.24 -11.18 -6.31
CA LYS A 454 13.21 -11.85 -4.99
C LYS A 454 12.34 -10.99 -4.05
N PRO A 455 11.12 -11.42 -3.69
CA PRO A 455 10.20 -10.57 -2.91
C PRO A 455 10.76 -10.20 -1.53
N VAL A 456 10.60 -8.93 -1.14
CA VAL A 456 10.90 -8.42 0.20
C VAL A 456 9.58 -8.26 0.95
N TYR A 457 9.41 -9.08 1.99
CA TYR A 457 8.16 -9.20 2.73
C TYR A 457 7.58 -7.82 3.14
N ARG A 458 6.34 -7.56 2.71
CA ARG A 458 5.57 -6.34 2.98
C ARG A 458 6.29 -5.02 2.64
N ARG A 459 7.22 -5.05 1.67
CA ARG A 459 7.86 -3.86 1.09
C ARG A 459 7.91 -3.90 -0.43
N PHE A 460 8.24 -5.05 -1.00
CA PHE A 460 8.45 -5.20 -2.44
C PHE A 460 8.02 -6.60 -2.88
N GLU A 461 6.80 -6.73 -3.38
CA GLU A 461 6.16 -8.02 -3.61
C GLU A 461 5.59 -8.12 -5.01
N ILE A 462 5.66 -9.33 -5.59
CA ILE A 462 4.92 -9.65 -6.81
C ILE A 462 3.43 -9.78 -6.44
N HIS A 463 2.59 -8.98 -7.08
CA HIS A 463 1.13 -9.00 -6.89
C HIS A 463 0.52 -10.28 -7.44
N PRO A 464 -0.16 -11.13 -6.64
CA PRO A 464 -0.68 -12.42 -7.10
C PRO A 464 -1.81 -12.28 -8.14
N TYR A 465 -2.03 -13.35 -8.90
CA TYR A 465 -3.18 -13.50 -9.78
C TYR A 465 -3.78 -14.91 -9.62
N GLU A 466 -5.04 -15.06 -10.01
CA GLU A 466 -5.75 -16.34 -10.09
C GLU A 466 -6.15 -16.59 -11.54
N GLU A 467 -6.07 -17.85 -12.00
CA GLU A 467 -6.60 -18.23 -13.30
C GLU A 467 -8.09 -18.55 -13.20
N ALA A 468 -8.85 -18.13 -14.21
CA ALA A 468 -10.28 -18.34 -14.29
C ALA A 468 -10.72 -18.68 -15.71
N THR A 469 -11.75 -19.50 -15.82
CA THR A 469 -12.35 -19.91 -17.09
C THR A 469 -13.77 -19.36 -17.26
N GLY A 470 -14.40 -18.84 -16.20
CA GLY A 470 -15.80 -18.45 -16.22
C GLY A 470 -16.21 -17.39 -15.20
N LYS A 471 -17.53 -17.22 -15.07
CA LYS A 471 -18.15 -16.20 -14.21
C LYS A 471 -18.01 -16.54 -12.72
N THR A 472 -18.04 -17.82 -12.37
CA THR A 472 -18.07 -18.29 -10.98
C THR A 472 -16.83 -17.83 -10.21
N GLU A 473 -15.66 -17.93 -10.82
CA GLU A 473 -14.39 -17.52 -10.23
C GLU A 473 -14.33 -16.00 -10.01
N ILE A 474 -14.88 -15.20 -10.95
CA ILE A 474 -15.00 -13.75 -10.80
C ILE A 474 -15.89 -13.40 -9.61
N GLU A 475 -17.04 -14.05 -9.47
CA GLU A 475 -17.95 -13.81 -8.36
C GLU A 475 -17.34 -14.19 -7.01
N GLU A 476 -16.61 -15.31 -6.95
CA GLU A 476 -15.89 -15.72 -5.75
C GLU A 476 -14.79 -14.72 -5.37
N ALA A 477 -14.00 -14.27 -6.34
CA ALA A 477 -12.98 -13.25 -6.13
C ALA A 477 -13.59 -11.90 -5.72
N LEU A 478 -14.72 -11.50 -6.30
CA LEU A 478 -15.43 -10.28 -5.91
C LEU A 478 -15.94 -10.35 -4.46
N ARG A 479 -16.43 -11.51 -4.01
CA ARG A 479 -16.85 -11.70 -2.61
C ARG A 479 -15.68 -11.47 -1.66
N ARG A 480 -14.51 -12.07 -1.94
CA ARG A 480 -13.29 -11.85 -1.14
C ARG A 480 -12.89 -10.37 -1.08
N VAL A 481 -12.87 -9.69 -2.21
CA VAL A 481 -12.57 -8.25 -2.29
C VAL A 481 -13.55 -7.41 -1.47
N VAL A 482 -14.83 -7.75 -1.43
CA VAL A 482 -15.83 -7.06 -0.60
C VAL A 482 -15.61 -7.33 0.88
N GLU A 483 -15.29 -8.58 1.26
CA GLU A 483 -14.98 -8.96 2.64
C GLU A 483 -13.74 -8.24 3.17
N GLU A 484 -12.72 -8.10 2.34
CA GLU A 484 -11.45 -7.43 2.63
C GLU A 484 -11.51 -5.91 2.44
N ALA A 485 -12.67 -5.36 2.06
CA ALA A 485 -12.88 -3.95 1.76
C ALA A 485 -11.91 -3.38 0.70
N SER A 486 -11.47 -4.18 -0.26
CA SER A 486 -10.63 -3.76 -1.39
C SER A 486 -11.46 -3.06 -2.50
N GLU A 487 -10.82 -2.52 -3.56
CA GLU A 487 -11.50 -1.67 -4.56
C GLU A 487 -12.31 -2.47 -5.59
N GLY A 488 -11.81 -3.64 -6.00
CA GLY A 488 -12.37 -4.42 -7.10
C GLY A 488 -11.42 -5.48 -7.62
N LEU A 489 -11.64 -5.91 -8.86
CA LEU A 489 -10.77 -6.82 -9.59
C LEU A 489 -10.30 -6.20 -10.90
N VAL A 490 -9.21 -6.72 -11.45
CA VAL A 490 -8.77 -6.50 -12.82
C VAL A 490 -8.69 -7.86 -13.51
N LEU A 491 -9.47 -8.04 -14.56
CA LEU A 491 -9.38 -9.18 -15.45
C LEU A 491 -8.32 -8.87 -16.50
N LYS A 492 -7.38 -9.79 -16.73
CA LYS A 492 -6.32 -9.65 -17.74
C LYS A 492 -6.27 -10.82 -18.69
N ASN A 493 -6.09 -10.52 -19.97
CA ASN A 493 -5.82 -11.51 -21.02
C ASN A 493 -4.33 -11.90 -20.96
N PRO A 494 -3.98 -13.17 -20.64
CA PRO A 494 -2.58 -13.62 -20.51
C PRO A 494 -1.78 -13.48 -21.81
N ARG A 495 -2.46 -13.47 -22.95
CA ARG A 495 -1.86 -13.35 -24.30
C ARG A 495 -1.63 -11.91 -24.74
N SER A 496 -2.03 -10.92 -23.92
CA SER A 496 -2.02 -9.52 -24.34
C SER A 496 -0.61 -8.90 -24.30
N PRO A 497 -0.24 -8.08 -25.31
CA PRO A 497 0.91 -7.20 -25.19
C PRO A 497 0.60 -6.06 -24.22
N TYR A 498 1.64 -5.35 -23.78
CA TYR A 498 1.48 -4.11 -23.03
C TYR A 498 1.19 -2.93 -23.97
N ARG A 499 0.08 -2.23 -23.78
CA ARG A 499 -0.39 -1.13 -24.64
C ARG A 499 -0.31 0.21 -23.91
N LEU A 500 0.66 1.03 -24.28
CA LEU A 500 0.92 2.33 -23.67
C LEU A 500 -0.26 3.29 -23.85
N ASN A 501 -0.62 4.01 -22.77
CA ASN A 501 -1.68 5.01 -22.73
C ASN A 501 -3.07 4.57 -23.25
N GLU A 502 -3.29 3.28 -23.49
CA GLU A 502 -4.50 2.77 -24.13
C GLU A 502 -5.44 2.15 -23.10
N ARG A 503 -6.74 2.30 -23.33
CA ARG A 503 -7.77 1.49 -22.66
C ARG A 503 -8.28 0.45 -23.64
N HIS A 504 -7.92 -0.79 -23.40
CA HIS A 504 -8.26 -1.90 -24.27
C HIS A 504 -8.96 -3.02 -23.47
N ASP A 505 -9.71 -3.88 -24.16
CA ASP A 505 -10.43 -5.01 -23.57
C ASP A 505 -9.50 -6.09 -23.00
N ASP A 506 -8.19 -5.98 -23.22
CA ASP A 506 -7.20 -6.89 -22.63
C ASP A 506 -7.14 -6.80 -21.11
N TRP A 507 -7.35 -5.60 -20.57
CA TRP A 507 -7.37 -5.33 -19.13
C TRP A 507 -8.70 -4.69 -18.78
N MET A 508 -9.56 -5.38 -18.04
CA MET A 508 -10.88 -4.89 -17.68
C MET A 508 -11.04 -4.81 -16.17
N LYS A 509 -11.42 -3.65 -15.65
CA LYS A 509 -11.70 -3.50 -14.21
C LYS A 509 -13.14 -3.88 -13.91
N VAL A 510 -13.31 -4.74 -12.90
CA VAL A 510 -14.61 -5.14 -12.36
C VAL A 510 -14.74 -4.53 -10.97
N LYS A 511 -15.83 -3.80 -10.72
CA LYS A 511 -16.10 -3.24 -9.39
C LYS A 511 -17.16 -4.07 -8.66
N PRO A 512 -17.18 -4.09 -7.32
CA PRO A 512 -18.23 -4.75 -6.56
C PRO A 512 -19.65 -4.26 -6.90
N GLU A 513 -19.77 -3.02 -7.39
CA GLU A 513 -21.02 -2.41 -7.87
C GLU A 513 -21.76 -3.28 -8.91
N TYR A 514 -21.03 -4.11 -9.68
CA TYR A 514 -21.55 -5.04 -10.71
C TYR A 514 -22.17 -6.31 -10.17
N MET A 515 -22.04 -6.59 -8.88
CA MET A 515 -22.88 -7.59 -8.22
C MET A 515 -24.30 -7.04 -8.15
N THR A 516 -25.00 -6.95 -9.29
CA THR A 516 -26.40 -6.49 -9.37
C THR A 516 -27.35 -7.41 -8.64
N GLU A 517 -26.94 -8.64 -8.38
CA GLU A 517 -27.69 -9.62 -7.60
C GLU A 517 -27.48 -9.47 -6.09
N PHE A 518 -26.44 -8.76 -5.64
CA PHE A 518 -26.15 -8.62 -4.21
C PHE A 518 -25.65 -7.21 -3.87
N GLY A 519 -26.54 -6.44 -3.26
CA GLY A 519 -26.31 -5.10 -2.74
C GLY A 519 -27.67 -4.45 -2.50
N GLU A 520 -28.05 -4.34 -1.23
CA GLU A 520 -29.33 -3.73 -0.84
C GLU A 520 -29.42 -2.34 -1.43
N SER A 521 -30.50 -2.09 -2.15
CA SER A 521 -30.82 -0.77 -2.65
C SER A 521 -31.58 -0.06 -1.54
N LEU A 522 -31.08 1.09 -1.12
CA LEU A 522 -31.64 1.88 -0.02
C LEU A 522 -32.41 3.05 -0.62
N ASP A 523 -33.67 3.20 -0.24
CA ASP A 523 -34.51 4.31 -0.67
C ASP A 523 -34.35 5.48 0.31
N VAL A 524 -33.44 6.41 0.01
CA VAL A 524 -33.07 7.51 0.89
C VAL A 524 -33.64 8.84 0.39
N VAL A 525 -33.99 9.74 1.31
CA VAL A 525 -34.56 11.05 0.95
C VAL A 525 -33.45 12.07 0.70
N VAL A 526 -33.60 12.91 -0.32
CA VAL A 526 -32.70 14.04 -0.54
C VAL A 526 -32.96 15.12 0.50
N ILE A 527 -31.93 15.59 1.18
CA ILE A 527 -32.05 16.66 2.20
C ILE A 527 -31.17 17.86 1.87
N GLY A 528 -30.21 17.71 0.96
CA GLY A 528 -29.32 18.78 0.54
C GLY A 528 -28.76 18.58 -0.87
N GLY A 529 -28.21 19.64 -1.43
CA GLY A 529 -27.62 19.67 -2.76
C GLY A 529 -26.32 20.47 -2.82
N TYR A 530 -25.43 20.06 -3.71
CA TYR A 530 -24.16 20.74 -3.99
C TYR A 530 -24.09 21.16 -5.46
N TYR A 531 -23.67 22.39 -5.73
CA TYR A 531 -23.53 22.88 -7.09
C TYR A 531 -22.35 22.22 -7.81
N GLY A 532 -22.58 21.85 -9.06
CA GLY A 532 -21.58 21.23 -9.92
C GLY A 532 -20.58 22.22 -10.51
N SER A 533 -19.55 21.65 -11.15
CA SER A 533 -18.58 22.38 -11.95
C SER A 533 -18.52 21.83 -13.38
N GLY A 534 -17.93 22.60 -14.30
CA GLY A 534 -17.77 22.21 -15.70
C GLY A 534 -19.12 22.00 -16.39
N HIS A 535 -19.27 20.86 -17.08
CA HIS A 535 -20.51 20.48 -17.77
C HIS A 535 -21.72 20.32 -16.85
N ARG A 536 -21.50 20.23 -15.53
CA ARG A 536 -22.55 20.16 -14.50
C ARG A 536 -22.71 21.48 -13.73
N GLY A 537 -22.10 22.56 -14.20
CA GLY A 537 -22.23 23.90 -13.64
C GLY A 537 -23.66 24.46 -13.77
N GLY A 538 -24.03 25.39 -12.90
CA GLY A 538 -25.36 26.04 -12.90
C GLY A 538 -26.49 25.21 -12.30
N GLY A 539 -26.23 23.99 -11.84
CA GLY A 539 -27.21 23.14 -11.17
C GLY A 539 -26.63 22.33 -10.03
N LEU A 540 -27.51 21.78 -9.21
CA LEU A 540 -27.14 20.81 -8.18
C LEU A 540 -26.73 19.50 -8.87
N SER A 541 -25.50 19.06 -8.63
CA SER A 541 -24.88 17.92 -9.33
C SER A 541 -24.63 16.71 -8.43
N SER A 542 -24.66 16.93 -7.12
CA SER A 542 -24.55 15.91 -6.09
C SER A 542 -25.53 16.25 -4.98
N PHE A 543 -26.04 15.22 -4.30
CA PHE A 543 -27.11 15.35 -3.31
C PHE A 543 -26.69 14.74 -1.99
N LEU A 544 -26.94 15.47 -0.91
CA LEU A 544 -26.88 14.94 0.45
C LEU A 544 -28.20 14.21 0.72
N CYS A 545 -28.10 12.94 1.10
CA CYS A 545 -29.23 12.08 1.42
C CYS A 545 -29.29 11.82 2.93
N GLY A 546 -30.51 11.77 3.45
CA GLY A 546 -30.79 11.52 4.86
C GLY A 546 -31.67 10.30 5.07
N LEU A 547 -31.69 9.84 6.33
CA LEU A 547 -32.64 8.86 6.85
C LEU A 547 -33.70 9.57 7.69
N ARG A 548 -34.94 9.14 7.57
CA ARG A 548 -36.07 9.67 8.36
C ARG A 548 -35.93 9.26 9.82
N VAL A 549 -36.19 10.16 10.76
CA VAL A 549 -36.25 9.82 12.19
C VAL A 549 -37.65 9.30 12.52
N ASP A 550 -37.74 8.14 13.17
CA ASP A 550 -39.03 7.56 13.58
C ASP A 550 -39.57 8.19 14.87
N ASP A 551 -40.90 8.24 14.99
CA ASP A 551 -41.63 8.89 16.09
C ASP A 551 -41.34 8.29 17.49
N ALA A 552 -40.76 7.09 17.57
CA ALA A 552 -40.43 6.43 18.84
C ALA A 552 -39.32 7.14 19.65
N HIS A 553 -38.54 8.03 19.01
CA HIS A 553 -37.56 8.90 19.67
C HIS A 553 -38.11 10.30 20.02
N SER A 554 -39.41 10.53 19.83
CA SER A 554 -40.07 11.81 20.13
C SER A 554 -40.33 11.98 21.63
N SER A 555 -39.27 12.11 22.43
CA SER A 555 -39.35 12.81 23.71
C SER A 555 -39.47 14.31 23.43
N GLN A 556 -40.70 14.82 23.58
CA GLN A 556 -41.06 16.24 23.70
C GLN A 556 -40.57 17.19 22.59
N GLY A 557 -41.42 17.39 21.57
CA GLY A 557 -41.45 18.66 20.82
C GLY A 557 -40.74 18.74 19.47
N MET A 558 -40.30 17.61 18.89
CA MET A 558 -39.69 17.61 17.55
C MET A 558 -40.74 17.50 16.45
N VAL A 559 -40.57 18.31 15.39
CA VAL A 559 -41.44 18.30 14.20
C VAL A 559 -41.33 16.94 13.50
N ALA A 560 -42.47 16.35 13.11
CA ALA A 560 -42.59 15.00 12.55
C ALA A 560 -41.73 14.71 11.30
N SER A 561 -41.14 15.73 10.67
CA SER A 561 -40.39 15.64 9.41
C SER A 561 -38.88 15.81 9.53
N LYS A 562 -38.28 15.31 10.61
CA LYS A 562 -36.82 15.37 10.79
C LYS A 562 -36.08 14.22 10.12
N CYS A 563 -34.93 14.53 9.52
CA CYS A 563 -34.00 13.59 8.92
C CYS A 563 -32.56 13.76 9.47
N TYR A 564 -31.84 12.65 9.56
CA TYR A 564 -30.41 12.63 9.89
C TYR A 564 -29.58 12.42 8.62
N SER A 565 -28.53 13.23 8.45
CA SER A 565 -27.60 13.07 7.33
C SER A 565 -26.91 11.71 7.34
N PHE A 566 -26.83 11.08 6.17
CA PHE A 566 -26.38 9.69 6.05
C PHE A 566 -25.33 9.48 4.96
N CYS A 567 -25.56 9.94 3.73
CA CYS A 567 -24.59 9.78 2.65
C CYS A 567 -24.70 10.87 1.59
N LYS A 568 -23.65 11.02 0.78
CA LYS A 568 -23.64 11.92 -0.38
C LYS A 568 -23.54 11.14 -1.67
N VAL A 569 -24.38 11.49 -2.65
CA VAL A 569 -24.47 10.80 -3.94
C VAL A 569 -24.27 11.80 -5.07
N GLY A 570 -23.25 11.56 -5.92
CA GLY A 570 -22.94 12.42 -7.07
C GLY A 570 -22.68 11.67 -8.39
N GLY A 571 -22.86 10.34 -8.36
CA GLY A 571 -22.62 9.45 -9.50
C GLY A 571 -23.82 8.54 -9.79
N GLY A 572 -23.96 8.11 -11.04
CA GLY A 572 -25.05 7.26 -11.52
C GLY A 572 -26.18 7.99 -12.26
N PHE A 573 -26.22 9.33 -12.17
CA PHE A 573 -27.27 10.14 -12.81
C PHE A 573 -27.01 10.37 -14.31
N THR A 574 -28.06 10.21 -15.11
CA THR A 574 -28.12 10.69 -16.49
C THR A 574 -28.57 12.15 -16.54
N ALA A 575 -28.43 12.81 -17.70
CA ALA A 575 -28.94 14.17 -17.89
C ALA A 575 -30.47 14.25 -17.67
N ALA A 576 -31.20 13.19 -18.03
CA ALA A 576 -32.64 13.11 -17.82
C ALA A 576 -32.99 12.98 -16.33
N ASP A 577 -32.21 12.23 -15.55
CA ASP A 577 -32.42 12.11 -14.10
C ASP A 577 -32.26 13.46 -13.39
N TYR A 578 -31.22 14.23 -13.74
CA TYR A 578 -31.03 15.58 -13.19
C TYR A 578 -32.20 16.51 -13.56
N ALA A 579 -32.70 16.42 -14.79
CA ALA A 579 -33.87 17.20 -15.22
C ALA A 579 -35.13 16.81 -14.43
N ASN A 580 -35.35 15.52 -14.19
CA ASN A 580 -36.48 15.02 -13.40
C ASN A 580 -36.40 15.45 -11.93
N ILE A 581 -35.23 15.33 -11.29
CA ILE A 581 -35.04 15.79 -9.91
C ILE A 581 -35.27 17.30 -9.83
N ARG A 582 -34.73 18.07 -10.78
CA ARG A 582 -34.96 19.51 -10.85
C ARG A 582 -36.45 19.82 -10.99
N HIS A 583 -37.16 19.18 -11.90
CA HIS A 583 -38.59 19.40 -12.12
C HIS A 583 -39.43 19.24 -10.84
N HIS A 584 -39.11 18.27 -9.98
CA HIS A 584 -39.87 18.00 -8.76
C HIS A 584 -39.45 18.84 -7.55
N THR A 585 -38.23 19.39 -7.58
CA THR A 585 -37.63 20.16 -6.47
C THR A 585 -37.49 21.65 -6.77
N ASP A 586 -37.87 22.10 -7.96
CA ASP A 586 -37.74 23.49 -8.37
C ASP A 586 -38.55 24.42 -7.47
N GLY A 587 -37.97 25.57 -7.11
CA GLY A 587 -38.57 26.52 -6.16
C GLY A 587 -38.61 26.08 -4.69
N LYS A 588 -38.22 24.84 -4.35
CA LYS A 588 -38.29 24.28 -2.98
C LYS A 588 -36.95 24.28 -2.24
N TRP A 589 -35.87 24.66 -2.92
CA TRP A 589 -34.53 24.71 -2.34
C TRP A 589 -34.31 25.99 -1.52
N HIS A 590 -33.71 25.84 -0.35
CA HIS A 590 -33.33 26.90 0.57
C HIS A 590 -31.81 26.94 0.75
N GLU A 591 -31.24 28.13 0.86
CA GLU A 591 -29.80 28.28 1.13
C GLU A 591 -29.44 27.72 2.51
N TRP A 592 -28.32 26.98 2.59
CA TRP A 592 -27.80 26.52 3.89
C TRP A 592 -27.09 27.66 4.64
N LYS A 593 -27.74 28.20 5.68
CA LYS A 593 -27.15 29.25 6.51
C LYS A 593 -26.49 28.67 7.76
N SER A 594 -25.16 28.62 7.78
CA SER A 594 -24.38 27.99 8.88
C SER A 594 -24.69 28.55 10.27
N ARG A 595 -25.04 29.84 10.39
CA ARG A 595 -25.39 30.49 11.66
C ARG A 595 -26.83 30.22 12.11
N LYS A 596 -27.68 29.74 11.20
CA LYS A 596 -29.09 29.39 11.45
C LYS A 596 -29.43 28.11 10.66
N PRO A 597 -28.81 26.97 11.01
CA PRO A 597 -29.02 25.73 10.29
C PRO A 597 -30.47 25.25 10.48
N PRO A 598 -31.03 24.49 9.53
CA PRO A 598 -32.39 23.98 9.59
C PRO A 598 -32.51 22.76 10.54
N THR A 599 -32.03 22.89 11.77
CA THR A 599 -31.94 21.80 12.78
C THR A 599 -33.28 21.16 13.12
N THR A 600 -34.38 21.90 12.90
CA THR A 600 -35.75 21.39 13.01
C THR A 600 -36.02 20.23 12.04
N TYR A 601 -35.45 20.29 10.83
CA TYR A 601 -35.70 19.33 9.75
C TYR A 601 -34.50 18.43 9.47
N ILE A 602 -33.27 18.93 9.64
CA ILE A 602 -32.05 18.24 9.22
C ILE A 602 -30.98 18.36 10.30
N GLU A 603 -30.40 17.23 10.70
CA GLU A 603 -29.26 17.20 11.60
C GLU A 603 -28.00 16.67 10.89
N LEU A 604 -26.91 17.44 11.00
CA LEU A 604 -25.58 17.11 10.50
C LEU A 604 -24.68 16.60 11.63
N ALA A 605 -23.58 15.94 11.29
CA ALA A 605 -22.54 15.59 12.27
C ALA A 605 -21.68 16.81 12.64
N GLY A 606 -20.88 16.66 13.70
CA GLY A 606 -19.92 17.68 14.15
C GLY A 606 -20.53 18.82 14.97
N GLY A 607 -21.82 18.76 15.33
CA GLY A 607 -22.50 19.80 16.10
C GLY A 607 -22.38 21.16 15.42
N ASP A 608 -21.79 22.13 16.13
CA ASP A 608 -21.56 23.49 15.61
C ASP A 608 -20.63 23.52 14.38
N ALA A 609 -19.72 22.54 14.25
CA ALA A 609 -18.79 22.44 13.13
C ALA A 609 -19.46 22.02 11.81
N GLN A 610 -20.65 21.40 11.86
CA GLN A 610 -21.49 21.03 10.70
C GLN A 610 -20.71 20.30 9.59
N TYR A 611 -20.32 19.05 9.84
CA TYR A 611 -19.62 18.22 8.86
C TYR A 611 -20.49 17.87 7.64
N GLU A 612 -19.86 17.73 6.47
CA GLU A 612 -20.46 17.52 5.14
C GLU A 612 -21.62 18.48 4.79
N ARG A 613 -21.45 19.78 5.09
CA ARG A 613 -22.47 20.83 4.85
C ARG A 613 -22.83 21.02 3.37
N PRO A 614 -24.12 20.96 2.98
CA PRO A 614 -24.57 21.21 1.60
C PRO A 614 -24.63 22.71 1.27
N ASP A 615 -24.69 23.04 -0.04
CA ASP A 615 -24.87 24.42 -0.49
C ASP A 615 -26.33 24.86 -0.31
N MET A 616 -27.26 23.96 -0.65
CA MET A 616 -28.70 24.14 -0.52
C MET A 616 -29.30 22.99 0.30
N TRP A 617 -30.38 23.25 1.02
CA TRP A 617 -31.22 22.22 1.62
C TRP A 617 -32.65 22.29 1.12
N ILE A 618 -33.38 21.20 1.33
CA ILE A 618 -34.79 21.08 1.00
C ILE A 618 -35.50 20.45 2.20
N LYS A 619 -36.72 20.89 2.49
CA LYS A 619 -37.53 20.22 3.52
C LYS A 619 -37.79 18.78 3.07
N PRO A 620 -37.70 17.78 3.96
CA PRO A 620 -37.96 16.39 3.57
C PRO A 620 -39.32 16.21 2.89
N GLU A 621 -40.36 16.90 3.37
CA GLU A 621 -41.72 16.91 2.81
C GLU A 621 -41.81 17.34 1.34
N ASP A 622 -40.91 18.22 0.94
CA ASP A 622 -40.87 18.85 -0.38
C ASP A 622 -39.92 18.12 -1.34
N SER A 623 -39.24 17.10 -0.85
CA SER A 623 -38.10 16.45 -1.50
C SER A 623 -38.49 15.17 -2.25
N VAL A 624 -37.48 14.54 -2.85
CA VAL A 624 -37.60 13.29 -3.61
C VAL A 624 -36.83 12.16 -2.96
N VAL A 625 -37.25 10.92 -3.25
CA VAL A 625 -36.59 9.71 -2.76
C VAL A 625 -35.73 9.10 -3.85
N LEU A 626 -34.46 8.85 -3.53
CA LEU A 626 -33.50 8.20 -4.42
C LEU A 626 -33.31 6.75 -3.99
N CYS A 627 -33.39 5.85 -4.95
CA CYS A 627 -32.92 4.49 -4.78
C CYS A 627 -31.40 4.51 -4.98
N VAL A 628 -30.66 4.32 -3.89
CA VAL A 628 -29.20 4.35 -3.86
C VAL A 628 -28.68 2.94 -3.66
N LYS A 629 -27.71 2.55 -4.48
CA LYS A 629 -26.98 1.30 -4.32
C LYS A 629 -25.59 1.61 -3.77
N ALA A 630 -25.11 0.79 -2.85
CA ALA A 630 -23.77 0.90 -2.29
C ALA A 630 -23.08 -0.46 -2.25
N ALA A 631 -21.76 -0.46 -2.12
CA ALA A 631 -20.97 -1.68 -1.97
C ALA A 631 -21.07 -2.24 -0.54
N SER A 632 -21.02 -1.36 0.46
CA SER A 632 -21.11 -1.72 1.88
C SER A 632 -21.44 -0.50 2.74
N VAL A 633 -21.70 -0.73 4.03
CA VAL A 633 -21.83 0.32 5.05
C VAL A 633 -20.47 0.48 5.76
N ALA A 634 -20.02 1.72 5.94
CA ALA A 634 -18.77 2.07 6.63
C ALA A 634 -19.03 3.02 7.81
N VAL A 635 -18.16 3.00 8.81
CA VAL A 635 -18.18 3.97 9.92
C VAL A 635 -17.66 5.31 9.43
N SER A 636 -18.36 6.41 9.76
CA SER A 636 -17.95 7.75 9.37
C SER A 636 -18.45 8.80 10.36
N ASP A 637 -17.56 9.70 10.75
CA ASP A 637 -17.87 10.86 11.58
C ASP A 637 -18.43 12.04 10.78
N GLN A 638 -18.39 11.98 9.44
CA GLN A 638 -18.84 13.07 8.56
C GLN A 638 -20.36 13.21 8.49
N PHE A 639 -21.11 12.17 8.87
CA PHE A 639 -22.56 12.09 8.77
C PHE A 639 -23.19 11.79 10.12
N ARG A 640 -24.39 12.34 10.38
CA ARG A 640 -25.01 12.31 11.72
C ARG A 640 -25.24 10.89 12.24
N ILE A 641 -25.53 9.94 11.35
CA ILE A 641 -25.76 8.54 11.70
C ILE A 641 -24.51 7.86 12.30
N GLY A 642 -23.30 8.41 12.09
CA GLY A 642 -22.04 7.73 12.45
C GLY A 642 -21.67 6.59 11.48
N LEU A 643 -22.53 6.34 10.50
CA LEU A 643 -22.37 5.37 9.43
C LEU A 643 -22.65 6.05 8.09
N THR A 644 -22.06 5.55 7.02
CA THR A 644 -22.33 5.99 5.65
C THR A 644 -22.22 4.84 4.67
N LEU A 645 -22.52 5.12 3.41
CA LEU A 645 -22.43 4.17 2.32
C LEU A 645 -21.08 4.28 1.61
N ARG A 646 -20.45 3.13 1.34
CA ARG A 646 -19.26 3.06 0.50
C ARG A 646 -19.66 2.94 -0.97
N PHE A 647 -19.11 3.83 -1.79
CA PHE A 647 -19.42 3.96 -3.22
C PHE A 647 -20.91 4.08 -3.54
N PRO A 648 -21.65 5.02 -2.92
CA PRO A 648 -23.06 5.17 -3.19
C PRO A 648 -23.26 5.68 -4.62
N ARG A 649 -24.23 5.07 -5.31
CA ARG A 649 -24.62 5.39 -6.67
C ARG A 649 -26.12 5.52 -6.76
N PHE A 650 -26.57 6.53 -7.50
CA PHE A 650 -27.95 6.60 -7.92
C PHE A 650 -28.28 5.41 -8.84
N LYS A 651 -29.34 4.68 -8.50
CA LYS A 651 -29.89 3.60 -9.30
C LYS A 651 -31.15 4.05 -10.05
N LYS A 652 -32.09 4.67 -9.33
CA LYS A 652 -33.32 5.23 -9.90
C LYS A 652 -33.95 6.26 -8.98
N LEU A 653 -34.77 7.14 -9.54
CA LEU A 653 -35.63 8.08 -8.82
C LEU A 653 -36.95 7.35 -8.47
N ARG A 654 -37.35 7.36 -7.20
CA ARG A 654 -38.56 6.68 -6.72
C ARG A 654 -39.75 7.63 -6.74
N MET A 655 -40.39 7.77 -7.89
CA MET A 655 -41.62 8.57 -8.02
C MET A 655 -42.82 7.94 -7.31
N ASP A 656 -42.72 6.65 -7.02
CA ASP A 656 -43.71 5.87 -6.27
C ASP A 656 -43.58 6.03 -4.75
N LYS A 657 -42.57 6.76 -4.27
CA LYS A 657 -42.31 6.99 -2.85
C LYS A 657 -42.23 8.47 -2.52
N ASP A 658 -42.71 8.80 -1.34
CA ASP A 658 -42.57 10.09 -0.69
C ASP A 658 -41.57 10.00 0.49
N TRP A 659 -41.30 11.13 1.14
CA TRP A 659 -40.35 11.15 2.26
C TRP A 659 -40.80 10.30 3.45
N LYS A 660 -42.11 10.07 3.64
CA LYS A 660 -42.64 9.25 4.74
C LYS A 660 -42.34 7.76 4.52
N SER A 661 -42.38 7.32 3.26
CA SER A 661 -42.03 5.96 2.84
C SER A 661 -40.54 5.78 2.49
N ALA A 662 -39.73 6.82 2.72
CA ALA A 662 -38.28 6.74 2.66
C ALA A 662 -37.74 6.01 3.91
N LEU A 663 -36.56 5.43 3.73
CA LEU A 663 -35.90 4.60 4.72
C LEU A 663 -35.68 5.37 6.03
N SER A 664 -36.15 4.80 7.13
CA SER A 664 -35.95 5.34 8.46
C SER A 664 -34.62 4.93 9.08
N VAL A 665 -34.23 5.58 10.18
CA VAL A 665 -33.05 5.20 10.96
C VAL A 665 -33.18 3.77 11.49
N GLN A 666 -34.34 3.41 12.05
CA GLN A 666 -34.54 2.07 12.61
C GLN A 666 -34.58 1.02 11.50
N GLU A 667 -35.32 1.26 10.41
CA GLU A 667 -35.37 0.35 9.26
C GLU A 667 -33.98 0.11 8.68
N PHE A 668 -33.14 1.14 8.59
CA PHE A 668 -31.76 1.00 8.14
C PHE A 668 -30.92 0.13 9.09
N LEU A 669 -31.05 0.33 10.41
CA LEU A 669 -30.35 -0.49 11.40
C LEU A 669 -30.81 -1.95 11.36
N ASP A 670 -32.10 -2.19 11.15
CA ASP A 670 -32.68 -3.52 11.01
C ASP A 670 -32.23 -4.20 9.71
N LEU A 671 -32.23 -3.49 8.58
CA LEU A 671 -31.67 -3.96 7.31
C LEU A 671 -30.19 -4.33 7.47
N LYS A 672 -29.39 -3.47 8.10
CA LYS A 672 -27.98 -3.76 8.40
C LYS A 672 -27.83 -5.04 9.24
N ALA A 673 -28.62 -5.18 10.30
CA ALA A 673 -28.57 -6.35 11.17
C ALA A 673 -29.01 -7.64 10.44
N ASN A 674 -30.02 -7.56 9.58
CA ASN A 674 -30.49 -8.67 8.76
C ASN A 674 -29.47 -9.05 7.69
N ALA A 675 -28.88 -8.09 6.97
CA ALA A 675 -27.82 -8.31 6.00
C ALA A 675 -26.58 -8.97 6.65
N GLU A 676 -26.21 -8.52 7.85
CA GLU A 676 -25.14 -9.15 8.64
C GLU A 676 -25.48 -10.59 9.06
N ARG A 677 -26.76 -10.89 9.35
CA ARG A 677 -27.23 -12.24 9.69
C ARG A 677 -27.26 -13.15 8.46
N GLU A 678 -27.83 -12.68 7.34
CA GLU A 678 -27.85 -13.41 6.08
C GLU A 678 -26.45 -13.73 5.57
N ARG A 679 -25.50 -12.79 5.72
CA ARG A 679 -24.11 -13.02 5.36
C ARG A 679 -23.53 -14.18 6.20
N LYS A 680 -23.78 -14.20 7.51
CA LYS A 680 -23.37 -15.31 8.40
C LYS A 680 -24.04 -16.63 8.02
N GLU A 681 -25.32 -16.62 7.64
CA GLU A 681 -26.05 -17.83 7.19
C GLU A 681 -25.61 -18.33 5.82
N LYS A 682 -25.28 -17.43 4.89
CA LYS A 682 -24.71 -17.77 3.57
C LYS A 682 -23.29 -18.32 3.73
N GLU A 683 -22.47 -17.76 4.60
CA GLU A 683 -21.17 -18.34 5.00
C GLU A 683 -21.37 -19.79 5.51
N PHE A 684 -22.36 -20.03 6.37
CA PHE A 684 -22.71 -21.36 6.87
C PHE A 684 -23.20 -22.34 5.78
N ASN A 685 -24.00 -21.87 4.82
CA ASN A 685 -24.51 -22.68 3.71
C ASN A 685 -23.47 -22.97 2.61
N VAL A 686 -22.55 -22.05 2.36
CA VAL A 686 -21.42 -22.24 1.43
C VAL A 686 -20.48 -23.33 1.98
N ASP A 687 -20.22 -23.34 3.28
CA ASP A 687 -19.46 -24.42 3.93
C ASP A 687 -20.19 -25.78 3.82
N ASN A 688 -21.52 -25.80 3.95
CA ASN A 688 -22.31 -27.03 3.76
C ASN A 688 -22.41 -27.51 2.30
N SER A 689 -22.40 -26.60 1.33
CA SER A 689 -22.43 -26.96 -0.10
C SER A 689 -21.06 -27.40 -0.63
N ARG A 690 -19.96 -26.84 -0.10
CA ARG A 690 -18.59 -27.37 -0.29
C ARG A 690 -18.47 -28.82 0.21
N LYS A 691 -19.11 -29.16 1.34
CA LYS A 691 -19.22 -30.55 1.83
C LYS A 691 -20.07 -31.47 0.92
N LYS A 692 -21.10 -30.95 0.23
CA LYS A 692 -21.97 -31.73 -0.67
C LYS A 692 -21.38 -32.00 -2.06
N ARG A 693 -20.55 -31.09 -2.60
CA ARG A 693 -19.94 -31.23 -3.94
C ARG A 693 -18.86 -32.32 -4.01
N ALA A 694 -18.27 -32.70 -2.88
CA ALA A 694 -17.27 -33.77 -2.78
C ALA A 694 -17.86 -35.21 -2.86
N LYS A 695 -19.17 -35.38 -3.07
CA LYS A 695 -19.88 -36.67 -2.87
C LYS A 695 -20.62 -37.24 -4.09
N ARG A 696 -20.17 -36.98 -5.32
CA ARG A 696 -20.70 -37.65 -6.53
C ARG A 696 -19.58 -38.29 -7.36
N ASP A 697 -19.32 -39.56 -7.08
CA ASP A 697 -19.28 -40.67 -8.05
C ASP A 697 -18.96 -41.98 -7.33
N ASN A 698 -19.96 -42.87 -7.20
CA ASN A 698 -19.90 -44.31 -7.52
C ASN A 698 -21.11 -45.10 -6.99
N LYS A 699 -21.38 -46.20 -7.70
CA LYS A 699 -22.62 -46.99 -7.83
C LYS A 699 -23.16 -47.65 -6.55
N LYS A 700 -24.49 -47.85 -6.53
CA LYS A 700 -25.29 -48.70 -5.62
C LYS A 700 -24.88 -50.19 -5.72
N PRO A 701 -25.00 -51.02 -4.65
CA PRO A 701 -26.30 -51.61 -4.26
C PRO A 701 -26.63 -51.77 -2.75
N LEU A 702 -27.95 -51.68 -2.48
CA LEU A 702 -28.83 -52.38 -1.52
C LEU A 702 -28.79 -52.11 0.02
N ALA A 703 -30.02 -52.10 0.58
CA ALA A 703 -30.52 -51.63 1.88
C ALA A 703 -30.09 -52.50 3.10
N ILE A 704 -30.08 -52.05 4.36
CA ILE A 704 -31.23 -51.72 5.24
C ILE A 704 -30.80 -50.77 6.39
N ALA A 705 -31.79 -50.03 6.89
CA ALA A 705 -31.80 -48.95 7.89
C ALA A 705 -31.00 -49.14 9.20
N GLY A 706 -30.31 -48.07 9.58
CA GLY A 706 -29.80 -47.83 10.92
C GLY A 706 -28.99 -46.53 10.96
N TYR A 707 -29.49 -45.52 11.66
CA TYR A 707 -28.80 -44.25 11.94
C TYR A 707 -27.40 -44.49 12.55
N SER A 708 -26.36 -43.81 12.06
CA SER A 708 -25.19 -43.43 12.87
C SER A 708 -24.37 -42.30 12.21
N ALA A 709 -23.62 -41.60 13.07
CA ALA A 709 -23.16 -40.23 12.97
C ALA A 709 -21.97 -39.97 12.02
N GLU A 710 -21.91 -38.70 11.58
CA GLU A 710 -20.73 -37.85 11.33
C GLU A 710 -19.36 -38.54 11.19
N ALA A 711 -18.76 -38.45 10.00
CA ALA A 711 -17.31 -38.65 9.85
C ALA A 711 -16.57 -37.36 10.25
N GLU A 712 -16.24 -37.29 11.54
CA GLU A 712 -15.24 -36.40 12.14
C GLU A 712 -13.85 -36.65 11.51
N ALA A 713 -13.07 -35.60 11.29
CA ALA A 713 -11.63 -35.76 11.05
C ALA A 713 -11.00 -36.28 12.35
N GLN A 714 -10.54 -37.52 12.36
CA GLN A 714 -10.06 -38.19 13.56
C GLN A 714 -8.63 -37.73 13.89
N TYR A 715 -8.45 -37.07 15.04
CA TYR A 715 -7.13 -36.79 15.60
C TYR A 715 -6.53 -38.09 16.15
N THR A 716 -5.40 -38.54 15.59
CA THR A 716 -4.73 -39.81 15.95
C THR A 716 -3.57 -39.63 16.94
N GLY A 717 -3.51 -38.50 17.65
CA GLY A 717 -2.48 -38.22 18.66
C GLY A 717 -2.90 -38.61 20.09
N PRO A 718 -2.00 -38.47 21.08
CA PRO A 718 -2.31 -38.74 22.48
C PRO A 718 -3.44 -37.82 22.98
N SER A 719 -4.41 -38.37 23.71
CA SER A 719 -5.52 -37.66 24.35
C SER A 719 -5.31 -37.61 25.88
N GLY A 720 -5.41 -36.43 26.50
CA GLY A 720 -5.26 -36.22 27.95
C GLY A 720 -6.43 -35.47 28.59
N ASN A 721 -6.28 -35.02 29.85
CA ASN A 721 -7.31 -34.27 30.58
C ASN A 721 -6.83 -32.86 31.02
N ILE A 722 -5.72 -32.37 30.46
CA ILE A 722 -5.08 -31.10 30.86
C ILE A 722 -5.97 -29.85 30.77
N PHE A 723 -7.02 -29.89 29.96
CA PHE A 723 -7.98 -28.78 29.81
C PHE A 723 -9.34 -29.08 30.44
N GLU A 724 -9.43 -30.11 31.29
CA GLU A 724 -10.67 -30.46 31.97
C GLU A 724 -11.25 -29.27 32.75
N GLY A 725 -12.54 -28.99 32.53
CA GLY A 725 -13.24 -27.88 33.16
C GLY A 725 -12.98 -26.49 32.54
N LEU A 726 -12.11 -26.38 31.54
CA LEU A 726 -11.84 -25.12 30.84
C LEU A 726 -12.74 -24.92 29.61
N ASN A 727 -13.14 -23.67 29.41
CA ASN A 727 -13.97 -23.22 28.28
C ASN A 727 -13.12 -22.38 27.34
N PHE A 728 -13.15 -22.65 26.04
CA PHE A 728 -12.35 -21.96 25.04
C PHE A 728 -13.23 -21.26 24.00
N TYR A 729 -12.77 -20.12 23.50
CA TYR A 729 -13.35 -19.46 22.34
C TYR A 729 -12.24 -19.18 21.33
N ILE A 730 -12.14 -20.03 20.30
CA ILE A 730 -11.06 -19.97 19.30
C ILE A 730 -11.52 -19.15 18.11
N THR A 731 -10.85 -18.01 17.90
CA THR A 731 -11.26 -17.02 16.88
C THR A 731 -10.41 -17.07 15.62
N THR A 732 -9.20 -17.61 15.70
CA THR A 732 -8.24 -17.67 14.59
C THR A 732 -7.53 -19.01 14.54
N ASP A 733 -6.95 -19.30 13.40
CA ASP A 733 -5.87 -20.25 13.21
C ASP A 733 -4.57 -19.83 13.93
N SER A 734 -3.63 -20.76 14.05
CA SER A 734 -2.25 -20.53 14.50
C SER A 734 -1.32 -20.52 13.30
N ASN A 735 -0.44 -19.52 13.21
CA ASN A 735 0.52 -19.40 12.10
C ASN A 735 1.97 -19.70 12.54
N THR A 736 2.31 -19.43 13.80
CA THR A 736 3.66 -19.58 14.35
C THR A 736 3.58 -20.12 15.79
N PRO A 737 4.41 -21.10 16.20
CA PRO A 737 5.48 -21.75 15.45
C PRO A 737 5.00 -22.89 14.52
N VAL A 738 3.78 -23.40 14.72
CA VAL A 738 3.20 -24.49 13.91
C VAL A 738 1.87 -24.04 13.33
N LYS A 739 1.70 -24.21 12.01
CA LYS A 739 0.45 -23.88 11.35
C LYS A 739 -0.64 -24.88 11.74
N LYS A 740 -1.69 -24.40 12.41
CA LYS A 740 -2.88 -25.20 12.78
C LYS A 740 -4.13 -24.41 12.46
N SER A 741 -5.04 -25.02 11.71
CA SER A 741 -6.35 -24.45 11.44
C SER A 741 -7.17 -24.31 12.72
N LYS A 742 -8.18 -23.43 12.71
CA LYS A 742 -9.10 -23.28 13.84
C LYS A 742 -9.75 -24.62 14.25
N ALA A 743 -10.19 -25.42 13.27
CA ALA A 743 -10.83 -26.70 13.54
C ALA A 743 -9.87 -27.70 14.21
N GLU A 744 -8.60 -27.73 13.80
CA GLU A 744 -7.60 -28.58 14.45
C GLU A 744 -7.34 -28.13 15.90
N LEU A 745 -7.32 -26.83 16.18
CA LEU A 745 -7.18 -26.32 17.55
C LEU A 745 -8.39 -26.67 18.42
N GLU A 746 -9.61 -26.56 17.88
CA GLU A 746 -10.84 -26.98 18.57
C GLU A 746 -10.82 -28.49 18.88
N GLN A 747 -10.32 -29.30 17.95
CA GLN A 747 -10.12 -30.73 18.15
C GLN A 747 -9.06 -31.03 19.20
N LEU A 748 -7.92 -30.33 19.20
CA LEU A 748 -6.88 -30.48 20.23
C LEU A 748 -7.41 -30.14 21.62
N VAL A 749 -8.22 -29.08 21.75
CA VAL A 749 -8.88 -28.71 23.01
C VAL A 749 -9.84 -29.82 23.45
N LYS A 750 -10.69 -30.33 22.54
CA LYS A 750 -11.66 -31.40 22.83
C LYS A 750 -10.98 -32.71 23.21
N ALA A 751 -9.92 -33.08 22.50
CA ALA A 751 -9.14 -34.30 22.74
C ALA A 751 -8.38 -34.27 24.08
N ASN A 752 -8.22 -33.08 24.68
CA ASN A 752 -7.53 -32.87 25.95
C ASN A 752 -8.47 -32.44 27.10
N GLY A 753 -9.77 -32.75 26.98
CA GLY A 753 -10.76 -32.54 28.05
C GLY A 753 -11.43 -31.14 28.09
N GLY A 754 -11.04 -30.22 27.21
CA GLY A 754 -11.57 -28.86 27.16
C GLY A 754 -12.86 -28.73 26.33
N LYS A 755 -13.69 -27.76 26.68
CA LYS A 755 -14.89 -27.39 25.90
C LYS A 755 -14.61 -26.13 25.09
N PHE A 756 -15.12 -26.04 23.86
CA PHE A 756 -15.01 -24.83 23.06
C PHE A 756 -16.39 -24.32 22.62
N PHE A 757 -16.49 -23.01 22.44
CA PHE A 757 -17.72 -22.30 22.11
C PHE A 757 -17.50 -21.36 20.93
N GLN A 758 -18.59 -20.93 20.28
CA GLN A 758 -18.52 -20.02 19.12
C GLN A 758 -18.64 -18.53 19.50
N THR A 759 -18.81 -18.22 20.78
CA THR A 759 -18.82 -16.85 21.32
C THR A 759 -18.11 -16.80 22.68
N SER A 760 -17.56 -15.64 23.02
CA SER A 760 -16.81 -15.42 24.28
C SER A 760 -17.68 -15.46 25.55
N ASN A 761 -19.00 -15.30 25.41
CA ASN A 761 -19.93 -15.18 26.53
C ASN A 761 -20.78 -16.45 26.72
N ALA A 762 -20.47 -17.52 25.97
CA ALA A 762 -21.26 -18.75 26.00
C ALA A 762 -21.13 -19.51 27.32
N ALA A 763 -20.02 -19.35 28.04
CA ALA A 763 -19.80 -19.94 29.35
C ALA A 763 -18.97 -19.01 30.26
N PRO A 764 -19.13 -19.09 31.60
CA PRO A 764 -18.27 -18.38 32.54
C PRO A 764 -16.79 -18.74 32.33
N SER A 765 -15.91 -17.77 32.53
CA SER A 765 -14.45 -17.95 32.47
C SER A 765 -13.94 -18.54 31.14
N THR A 766 -14.55 -18.15 30.01
CA THR A 766 -14.12 -18.59 28.67
C THR A 766 -12.80 -17.95 28.26
N ILE A 767 -11.80 -18.79 27.98
CA ILE A 767 -10.47 -18.41 27.50
C ILE A 767 -10.58 -18.05 26.01
N CYS A 768 -10.32 -16.78 25.70
CA CYS A 768 -10.35 -16.30 24.32
C CYS A 768 -9.01 -16.56 23.63
N ILE A 769 -9.03 -17.32 22.53
CA ILE A 769 -7.84 -17.69 21.77
C ILE A 769 -7.81 -16.93 20.43
N ALA A 770 -6.74 -16.16 20.19
CA ALA A 770 -6.47 -15.49 18.93
C ALA A 770 -4.97 -15.28 18.70
N ASP A 771 -4.51 -15.53 17.48
CA ASP A 771 -3.12 -15.31 17.04
C ASP A 771 -2.97 -14.02 16.21
N ARG A 772 -4.09 -13.46 15.71
CA ARG A 772 -4.17 -12.24 14.90
C ARG A 772 -5.35 -11.36 15.27
N ARG A 773 -5.24 -10.05 15.01
CA ARG A 773 -6.23 -9.04 15.40
C ARG A 773 -7.41 -8.98 14.41
N THR A 774 -8.25 -10.02 14.41
CA THR A 774 -9.52 -9.99 13.66
C THR A 774 -10.48 -8.95 14.24
N VAL A 775 -11.54 -8.58 13.49
CA VAL A 775 -12.60 -7.67 13.98
C VAL A 775 -13.16 -8.12 15.35
N LYS A 776 -13.29 -9.44 15.55
CA LYS A 776 -13.75 -10.02 16.82
C LYS A 776 -12.71 -9.85 17.93
N ALA A 777 -11.44 -10.12 17.66
CA ALA A 777 -10.36 -9.91 18.62
C ALA A 777 -10.17 -8.42 18.96
N ALA A 778 -10.27 -7.52 17.98
CA ALA A 778 -10.22 -6.07 18.19
C ALA A 778 -11.39 -5.56 19.04
N SER A 779 -12.59 -6.11 18.84
CA SER A 779 -13.76 -5.79 19.66
C SER A 779 -13.59 -6.25 21.10
N LEU A 780 -13.06 -7.45 21.33
CA LEU A 780 -12.76 -7.98 22.66
C LEU A 780 -11.63 -7.22 23.35
N GLN A 781 -10.63 -6.77 22.59
CA GLN A 781 -9.56 -5.94 23.10
C GLN A 781 -10.07 -4.55 23.52
N LYS A 782 -10.95 -3.94 22.71
CA LYS A 782 -11.54 -2.62 23.00
C LYS A 782 -12.44 -2.62 24.23
N SER A 783 -13.06 -3.77 24.55
CA SER A 783 -13.87 -3.87 25.78
C SER A 783 -13.01 -3.82 27.05
N GLY A 784 -11.70 -4.08 26.95
CA GLY A 784 -10.73 -3.96 28.04
C GLY A 784 -10.86 -4.99 29.17
N ASN A 785 -11.86 -5.88 29.10
CA ASN A 785 -12.25 -6.77 30.20
C ASN A 785 -11.88 -8.24 29.97
N VAL A 786 -11.20 -8.57 28.87
CA VAL A 786 -10.93 -9.95 28.46
C VAL A 786 -9.46 -10.12 28.07
N ASN A 787 -8.83 -11.17 28.58
CA ASN A 787 -7.50 -11.59 28.15
C ASN A 787 -7.60 -12.45 26.88
N ILE A 788 -6.79 -12.13 25.88
CA ILE A 788 -6.70 -12.86 24.61
C ILE A 788 -5.36 -13.59 24.60
N ILE A 789 -5.42 -14.91 24.51
CA ILE A 789 -4.27 -15.82 24.58
C ILE A 789 -3.98 -16.34 23.17
N ARG A 790 -2.72 -16.51 22.82
CA ARG A 790 -2.30 -17.08 21.54
C ARG A 790 -2.50 -18.60 21.54
N PRO A 791 -2.78 -19.21 20.37
CA PRO A 791 -2.84 -20.67 20.25
C PRO A 791 -1.57 -21.40 20.68
N SER A 792 -0.40 -20.73 20.67
CA SER A 792 0.87 -21.31 21.12
C SER A 792 0.77 -21.89 22.54
N TRP A 793 0.01 -21.25 23.44
CA TRP A 793 -0.20 -21.76 24.80
C TRP A 793 -0.86 -23.13 24.82
N ILE A 794 -1.88 -23.37 23.99
CA ILE A 794 -2.54 -24.69 23.88
C ILE A 794 -1.52 -25.74 23.45
N LEU A 795 -0.72 -25.42 22.43
CA LEU A 795 0.29 -26.33 21.89
C LEU A 795 1.39 -26.64 22.91
N ASP A 796 1.79 -25.64 23.70
CA ASP A 796 2.84 -25.80 24.70
C ASP A 796 2.34 -26.54 25.94
N CYS A 797 1.08 -26.35 26.36
CA CYS A 797 0.45 -27.16 27.41
C CYS A 797 0.39 -28.64 27.01
N ILE A 798 -0.01 -28.94 25.76
CA ILE A 798 -0.07 -30.31 25.24
C ILE A 798 1.34 -30.90 25.17
N ARG A 799 2.30 -30.17 24.58
CA ARG A 799 3.68 -30.65 24.46
C ARG A 799 4.31 -30.92 25.82
N GLN A 800 4.11 -30.04 26.80
CA GLN A 800 4.67 -30.25 28.13
C GLN A 800 4.00 -31.44 28.83
N SER A 801 2.69 -31.63 28.68
CA SER A 801 1.99 -32.81 29.18
C SER A 801 2.49 -34.12 28.55
N GLU A 802 2.83 -34.11 27.26
CA GLU A 802 3.46 -35.25 26.60
C GLU A 802 4.86 -35.55 27.16
N ILE A 803 5.63 -34.50 27.51
CA ILE A 803 6.95 -34.66 28.14
C ILE A 803 6.81 -35.19 29.58
N ASP A 804 5.83 -34.68 30.32
CA ASP A 804 5.55 -35.04 31.71
C ASP A 804 4.71 -36.32 31.83
N ALA A 805 4.64 -37.13 30.76
CA ALA A 805 3.87 -38.36 30.73
C ALA A 805 4.16 -39.26 31.95
N GLY A 806 3.13 -39.52 32.76
CA GLY A 806 3.23 -40.29 34.01
C GLY A 806 3.22 -39.43 35.29
N LEU A 807 3.27 -38.10 35.18
CA LEU A 807 3.02 -37.16 36.26
C LEU A 807 1.57 -36.63 36.21
N PRO A 808 1.05 -36.03 37.30
CA PRO A 808 -0.27 -35.40 37.29
C PRO A 808 -0.36 -34.28 36.23
N ASP A 809 -1.49 -34.25 35.52
CA ASP A 809 -1.79 -33.19 34.53
C ASP A 809 -1.70 -31.80 35.20
N SER A 810 -0.78 -30.97 34.70
CA SER A 810 -0.53 -29.63 35.19
C SER A 810 -0.66 -28.62 34.06
N LEU A 811 -1.48 -27.59 34.27
CA LEU A 811 -1.68 -26.53 33.29
C LEU A 811 -0.54 -25.52 33.37
N LEU A 812 0.09 -25.22 32.24
CA LEU A 812 1.18 -24.24 32.22
C LEU A 812 0.67 -22.82 32.55
N PRO A 813 1.41 -22.07 33.39
CA PRO A 813 1.15 -20.65 33.57
C PRO A 813 1.33 -19.89 32.25
N LEU A 814 0.66 -18.74 32.14
CA LEU A 814 0.78 -17.88 30.97
C LEU A 814 2.10 -17.14 30.99
N GLU A 815 2.81 -17.18 29.87
CA GLU A 815 4.08 -16.50 29.65
C GLU A 815 3.85 -15.31 28.71
N PRO A 816 4.74 -14.30 28.69
CA PRO A 816 4.59 -13.14 27.81
C PRO A 816 4.36 -13.52 26.33
N ARG A 817 5.01 -14.58 25.85
CA ARG A 817 4.87 -15.09 24.48
C ARG A 817 3.50 -15.74 24.19
N HIS A 818 2.79 -16.19 25.22
CA HIS A 818 1.46 -16.79 25.10
C HIS A 818 0.35 -15.75 24.97
N VAL A 819 0.66 -14.46 25.12
CA VAL A 819 -0.37 -13.43 25.30
C VAL A 819 -0.49 -12.58 24.05
N PHE A 820 -1.71 -12.50 23.51
CA PHE A 820 -2.05 -11.60 22.41
C PHE A 820 -2.48 -10.23 22.95
N PHE A 821 -3.28 -10.23 24.01
CA PHE A 821 -3.68 -9.04 24.77
C PHE A 821 -4.01 -9.44 26.21
N ALA A 822 -3.57 -8.66 27.20
CA ALA A 822 -3.94 -8.88 28.59
C ALA A 822 -4.25 -7.55 29.29
N THR A 823 -5.13 -7.60 30.28
CA THR A 823 -5.42 -6.48 31.18
C THR A 823 -4.17 -6.14 32.01
N GLN A 824 -4.10 -4.91 32.53
CA GLN A 824 -2.92 -4.44 33.25
C GLN A 824 -2.60 -5.32 34.46
N ASP A 825 -3.62 -5.70 35.24
CA ASP A 825 -3.47 -6.58 36.41
C ASP A 825 -2.93 -7.97 36.04
N LYS A 826 -3.32 -8.50 34.87
CA LYS A 826 -2.88 -9.84 34.44
C LYS A 826 -1.45 -9.85 33.89
N LYS A 827 -0.97 -8.73 33.36
CA LYS A 827 0.39 -8.62 32.79
C LYS A 827 1.50 -8.82 33.83
N GLU A 828 1.30 -8.36 35.06
CA GLU A 828 2.27 -8.50 36.15
C GLU A 828 2.41 -9.97 36.58
N GLU A 829 1.28 -10.69 36.67
CA GLU A 829 1.26 -12.13 36.93
C GLU A 829 1.95 -12.93 35.82
N ILE A 830 1.69 -12.57 34.55
CA ILE A 830 2.33 -13.21 33.39
C ILE A 830 3.84 -12.95 33.39
N ALA A 831 4.29 -11.74 33.71
CA ALA A 831 5.71 -11.40 33.76
C ALA A 831 6.47 -12.17 34.86
N ALA A 832 5.78 -12.59 35.93
CA ALA A 832 6.37 -13.37 37.01
C ALA A 832 6.58 -14.87 36.66
N SER A 833 6.04 -15.34 35.53
CA SER A 833 6.17 -16.74 35.08
C SER A 833 7.49 -17.07 34.38
N VAL A 834 8.27 -16.03 34.04
CA VAL A 834 9.56 -16.14 33.36
C VAL A 834 10.64 -15.38 34.11
N ASP A 835 11.90 -15.72 33.86
CA ASP A 835 13.03 -14.97 34.38
C ASP A 835 13.30 -13.68 33.57
N ARG A 836 14.32 -12.92 33.96
CA ARG A 836 14.72 -11.67 33.29
C ARG A 836 15.17 -11.84 31.82
N PHE A 837 15.47 -13.06 31.39
CA PHE A 837 15.86 -13.40 30.02
C PHE A 837 14.73 -14.08 29.25
N ASN A 838 13.52 -14.09 29.82
CA ASN A 838 12.35 -14.81 29.32
C ASN A 838 12.50 -16.34 29.30
N ASP A 839 13.36 -16.91 30.16
CA ASP A 839 13.40 -18.34 30.40
C ASP A 839 12.23 -18.75 31.30
N SER A 840 11.54 -19.84 30.97
CA SER A 840 10.32 -20.23 31.68
C SER A 840 10.64 -20.98 32.97
N TYR A 841 9.90 -20.68 34.04
CA TYR A 841 10.00 -21.46 35.28
C TYR A 841 9.19 -22.77 35.24
N ALA A 842 8.29 -22.95 34.28
CA ALA A 842 7.25 -23.98 34.33
C ALA A 842 7.24 -24.95 33.15
N ARG A 843 8.01 -24.70 32.08
CA ARG A 843 8.13 -25.62 30.94
C ARG A 843 9.58 -25.82 30.55
N ASN A 844 9.84 -26.90 29.84
CA ASN A 844 11.16 -27.14 29.27
C ASN A 844 11.45 -26.18 28.11
N THR A 845 12.66 -25.61 28.13
CA THR A 845 13.16 -24.69 27.11
C THR A 845 13.70 -25.45 25.91
N THR A 846 13.27 -25.09 24.70
CA THR A 846 13.74 -25.74 23.47
C THR A 846 15.14 -25.28 23.08
N ASN A 847 15.85 -26.05 22.24
CA ASN A 847 17.20 -25.68 21.79
C ASN A 847 17.27 -24.29 21.12
N ASP A 848 16.24 -23.91 20.35
CA ASP A 848 16.20 -22.62 19.67
C ASP A 848 15.89 -21.46 20.64
N GLU A 849 15.03 -21.70 21.62
CA GLU A 849 14.79 -20.74 22.71
C GLU A 849 16.03 -20.56 23.58
N LEU A 850 16.74 -21.65 23.90
CA LEU A 850 17.98 -21.60 24.67
C LEU A 850 19.05 -20.79 23.93
N LYS A 851 19.18 -20.93 22.61
CA LYS A 851 20.09 -20.10 21.80
C LYS A 851 19.73 -18.62 21.90
N GLU A 852 18.45 -18.27 21.84
CA GLU A 852 18.00 -16.89 21.91
C GLU A 852 18.20 -16.31 23.32
N ILE A 853 17.89 -17.07 24.37
CA ILE A 853 18.17 -16.71 25.78
C ILE A 853 19.67 -16.45 25.96
N LEU A 854 20.53 -17.36 25.51
CA LEU A 854 22.00 -17.21 25.61
C LEU A 854 22.51 -15.99 24.83
N LYS A 855 21.91 -15.69 23.67
CA LYS A 855 22.21 -14.49 22.89
C LYS A 855 21.80 -13.22 23.63
N GLN A 856 20.67 -13.21 24.32
CA GLN A 856 20.23 -12.09 25.15
C GLN A 856 21.16 -11.91 26.36
N MET A 857 21.57 -13.00 27.01
CA MET A 857 22.53 -12.97 28.11
C MET A 857 23.92 -12.42 27.69
N SER A 858 24.30 -12.57 26.41
CA SER A 858 25.57 -12.06 25.86
C SER A 858 25.57 -10.55 25.58
N LYS A 859 24.41 -9.90 25.55
CA LYS A 859 24.28 -8.45 25.34
C LYS A 859 24.36 -7.70 26.67
N ASP A 860 25.55 -7.22 27.03
CA ASP A 860 25.82 -6.17 28.03
C ASP A 860 24.96 -6.20 29.32
N HIS A 861 24.85 -7.36 29.95
CA HIS A 861 24.66 -7.38 31.38
C HIS A 861 26.04 -7.31 32.00
N HIS A 862 26.44 -6.12 32.45
CA HIS A 862 27.52 -5.93 33.40
C HIS A 862 27.23 -6.74 34.68
N PHE A 863 27.36 -8.06 34.60
CA PHE A 863 27.69 -8.87 35.76
C PHE A 863 29.07 -8.37 36.16
N HIS A 864 29.08 -7.36 37.03
CA HIS A 864 30.08 -7.32 38.05
C HIS A 864 29.89 -8.62 38.81
N ALA A 865 30.54 -9.69 38.35
CA ALA A 865 30.96 -10.77 39.20
C ALA A 865 31.75 -10.06 40.29
N SER A 866 31.06 -9.70 41.37
CA SER A 866 31.71 -9.42 42.63
C SER A 866 32.34 -10.76 42.99
N GLN A 867 33.53 -11.00 42.44
CA GLN A 867 34.45 -12.00 42.93
C GLN A 867 34.88 -11.52 44.31
N ASN A 868 33.94 -11.49 45.26
CA ASN A 868 34.27 -11.38 46.65
C ASN A 868 34.78 -12.78 47.02
N PRO A 869 36.11 -13.00 47.09
CA PRO A 869 36.67 -14.33 47.21
C PRO A 869 36.20 -15.01 48.51
N LYS A 870 35.81 -14.19 49.50
CA LYS A 870 35.24 -14.66 50.77
C LYS A 870 33.87 -15.31 50.61
N ILE A 871 33.02 -14.84 49.69
CA ILE A 871 31.69 -15.42 49.44
C ILE A 871 31.83 -16.76 48.70
N VAL A 872 32.67 -16.80 47.67
CA VAL A 872 32.98 -18.04 46.94
C VAL A 872 33.58 -19.09 47.87
N ARG A 873 34.48 -18.68 48.78
CA ARG A 873 35.07 -19.59 49.78
C ARG A 873 34.03 -20.14 50.75
N LYS A 874 33.16 -19.30 51.32
CA LYS A 874 32.06 -19.73 52.20
C LYS A 874 31.07 -20.66 51.52
N LEU A 875 30.77 -20.41 50.23
CA LEU A 875 29.89 -21.27 49.45
C LEU A 875 30.53 -22.65 49.23
N ASN A 876 31.82 -22.70 48.89
CA ASN A 876 32.55 -23.96 48.75
C ASN A 876 32.62 -24.74 50.07
N GLU A 877 32.93 -24.07 51.18
CA GLU A 877 32.94 -24.68 52.52
C GLU A 877 31.57 -25.31 52.84
N ARG A 878 30.47 -24.58 52.59
CA ARG A 878 29.11 -25.02 52.89
C ARG A 878 28.62 -26.16 51.98
N ILE A 879 29.02 -26.16 50.70
CA ILE A 879 28.73 -27.27 49.78
C ILE A 879 29.49 -28.51 50.23
N GLN A 880 30.77 -28.38 50.61
CA GLN A 880 31.56 -29.50 51.09
C GLN A 880 31.01 -30.06 52.42
N GLU A 881 30.56 -29.21 53.34
CA GLU A 881 29.86 -29.64 54.57
C GLU A 881 28.62 -30.48 54.26
N LYS A 882 27.80 -30.06 53.28
CA LYS A 882 26.63 -30.83 52.87
C LYS A 882 26.99 -32.16 52.23
N VAL A 883 28.00 -32.19 51.36
CA VAL A 883 28.48 -33.44 50.76
C VAL A 883 28.99 -34.39 51.84
N ASN A 884 29.78 -33.89 52.79
CA ASN A 884 30.26 -34.67 53.93
C ASN A 884 29.10 -35.18 54.81
N ALA A 885 27.96 -34.47 54.84
CA ALA A 885 26.73 -34.89 55.51
C ALA A 885 25.87 -35.87 54.67
N GLY A 886 26.41 -36.42 53.57
CA GLY A 886 25.76 -37.45 52.76
C GLY A 886 24.90 -36.93 51.60
N TRP A 887 24.96 -35.63 51.28
CA TRP A 887 24.25 -35.07 50.13
C TRP A 887 25.00 -35.31 48.82
N GLU A 888 24.28 -35.52 47.73
CA GLU A 888 24.89 -35.62 46.40
C GLU A 888 25.67 -34.35 46.03
N MET A 889 26.86 -34.53 45.45
CA MET A 889 27.70 -33.43 44.98
C MET A 889 26.99 -32.70 43.82
N PRO A 890 26.79 -31.37 43.90
CA PRO A 890 26.26 -30.61 42.78
C PRO A 890 27.14 -30.79 41.55
N SER A 891 26.54 -31.07 40.38
CA SER A 891 27.29 -31.37 39.15
C SER A 891 28.26 -30.26 38.74
N GLY A 892 27.94 -28.99 39.05
CA GLY A 892 28.83 -27.83 38.82
C GLY A 892 30.07 -27.75 39.74
N TRP A 893 30.16 -28.63 40.75
CA TRP A 893 31.26 -28.72 41.71
C TRP A 893 32.03 -30.04 41.63
N LEU A 894 31.62 -30.95 40.73
CA LEU A 894 32.15 -32.31 40.63
C LEU A 894 33.67 -32.37 40.41
N PHE A 895 34.22 -31.50 39.56
CA PHE A 895 35.66 -31.42 39.31
C PHE A 895 36.29 -30.14 39.89
N LYS A 896 35.63 -29.51 40.87
CA LYS A 896 36.11 -28.26 41.47
C LYS A 896 37.47 -28.47 42.14
N GLY A 897 38.41 -27.59 41.84
CA GLY A 897 39.78 -27.66 42.37
C GLY A 897 40.72 -28.53 41.54
N LEU A 898 40.23 -29.24 40.52
CA LEU A 898 41.06 -29.90 39.54
C LEU A 898 41.50 -28.93 38.44
N THR A 899 42.75 -29.06 38.01
CA THR A 899 43.26 -28.38 36.82
C THR A 899 43.56 -29.43 35.78
N ILE A 900 42.78 -29.44 34.70
CA ILE A 900 42.77 -30.53 33.72
C ILE A 900 43.36 -30.03 32.41
N LEU A 901 44.38 -30.73 31.90
CA LEU A 901 45.03 -30.46 30.62
C LEU A 901 44.52 -31.44 29.56
N PHE A 902 44.13 -30.91 28.40
CA PHE A 902 43.85 -31.66 27.19
C PHE A 902 44.97 -31.39 26.18
N PRO A 903 45.88 -32.34 25.91
CA PRO A 903 46.97 -32.14 24.95
C PRO A 903 46.43 -31.87 23.53
N GLN A 904 47.01 -30.91 22.81
CA GLN A 904 46.77 -30.75 21.37
C GLN A 904 47.53 -31.85 20.62
N ASN A 905 46.86 -32.58 19.72
CA ASN A 905 47.52 -33.49 18.78
C ASN A 905 48.24 -32.65 17.71
N ASP A 906 49.54 -32.45 17.86
CA ASP A 906 50.40 -31.95 16.79
C ASP A 906 50.67 -33.10 15.80
N LYS A 907 50.08 -33.02 14.60
CA LYS A 907 50.39 -33.78 13.37
C LYS A 907 50.52 -35.31 13.50
N VAL A 908 49.57 -36.04 12.92
CA VAL A 908 49.78 -37.44 12.52
C VAL A 908 49.89 -37.45 11.00
N ASP A 909 51.07 -37.86 10.51
CA ASP A 909 51.36 -38.10 9.10
C ASP A 909 50.49 -39.23 8.52
N ASP A 910 50.24 -39.12 7.21
CA ASP A 910 49.47 -40.02 6.35
C ASP A 910 49.69 -41.52 6.66
N ALA A 911 48.70 -42.15 7.29
CA ALA A 911 48.48 -43.58 7.20
C ALA A 911 46.97 -43.86 7.24
N GLU A 912 46.52 -44.69 6.29
CA GLU A 912 45.13 -45.07 6.03
C GLU A 912 44.36 -45.46 7.31
N VAL A 913 43.58 -44.52 7.85
CA VAL A 913 42.58 -44.80 8.90
C VAL A 913 41.28 -44.09 8.54
N ASP A 914 40.19 -44.85 8.57
CA ASP A 914 38.81 -44.50 8.27
C ASP A 914 38.38 -43.12 8.83
N GLU A 915 38.08 -42.15 7.94
CA GLU A 915 37.75 -40.74 8.27
C GLU A 915 36.61 -40.62 9.30
N THR A 916 35.67 -41.56 9.29
CA THR A 916 34.53 -41.64 10.23
C THR A 916 34.96 -41.85 11.68
N SER A 917 36.06 -42.58 11.93
CA SER A 917 36.51 -42.93 13.28
C SER A 917 37.30 -41.80 13.97
N GLN A 918 38.13 -41.06 13.22
CA GLN A 918 38.85 -39.89 13.76
C GLN A 918 37.90 -38.77 14.17
N THR A 919 36.86 -38.52 13.36
CA THR A 919 35.90 -37.45 13.61
C THR A 919 35.14 -37.69 14.92
N HIS A 920 34.74 -38.94 15.22
CA HIS A 920 33.99 -39.28 16.43
C HIS A 920 34.81 -39.14 17.72
N GLN A 921 36.10 -39.50 17.70
CA GLN A 921 37.00 -39.34 18.84
C GLN A 921 37.27 -37.86 19.18
N GLN A 922 37.43 -37.02 18.16
CA GLN A 922 37.61 -35.58 18.35
C GLN A 922 36.37 -34.94 19.00
N TYR A 923 35.16 -35.35 18.59
CA TYR A 923 33.92 -34.91 19.23
C TYR A 923 33.83 -35.35 20.70
N ARG A 924 34.22 -36.59 21.02
CA ARG A 924 34.21 -37.12 22.39
C ARG A 924 35.13 -36.34 23.33
N LEU A 925 36.34 -35.99 22.89
CA LEU A 925 37.28 -35.16 23.67
C LEU A 925 36.78 -33.73 23.87
N ASN A 926 36.20 -33.11 22.84
CA ASN A 926 35.60 -31.79 22.95
C ASN A 926 34.41 -31.78 23.92
N LEU A 927 33.59 -32.83 23.91
CA LEU A 927 32.49 -32.99 24.85
C LEU A 927 33.03 -33.13 26.29
N ALA A 928 33.99 -34.02 26.53
CA ALA A 928 34.62 -34.19 27.84
C ALA A 928 35.22 -32.89 28.37
N ARG A 929 35.89 -32.10 27.50
CA ARG A 929 36.46 -30.78 27.82
C ARG A 929 35.39 -29.78 28.27
N ASN A 930 34.24 -29.75 27.59
CA ASN A 930 33.13 -28.88 27.96
C ASN A 930 32.46 -29.35 29.26
N THR A 931 32.28 -30.66 29.44
CA THR A 931 31.70 -31.25 30.65
C THR A 931 32.52 -30.88 31.89
N VAL A 932 33.85 -31.02 31.86
CA VAL A 932 34.68 -30.66 33.03
C VAL A 932 34.69 -29.16 33.32
N ARG A 933 34.62 -28.30 32.29
CA ARG A 933 34.48 -26.84 32.46
C ARG A 933 33.18 -26.49 33.15
N PHE A 934 32.07 -27.06 32.67
CA PHE A 934 30.75 -26.89 33.28
C PHE A 934 30.74 -27.36 34.74
N ALA A 935 31.40 -28.49 35.00
CA ALA A 935 31.52 -29.13 36.30
C ALA A 935 32.59 -28.51 37.25
N GLY A 936 33.08 -27.31 36.91
CA GLY A 936 33.90 -26.48 37.80
C GLY A 936 35.40 -26.71 37.75
N ALA A 937 35.91 -27.54 36.84
CA ALA A 937 37.36 -27.72 36.64
C ALA A 937 38.00 -26.48 36.00
N ASN A 938 39.26 -26.24 36.31
CA ASN A 938 40.08 -25.28 35.59
C ASN A 938 40.74 -25.98 34.38
N VAL A 939 40.25 -25.72 33.18
CA VAL A 939 40.82 -26.32 31.95
C VAL A 939 41.89 -25.43 31.37
N VAL A 940 43.09 -25.99 31.20
CA VAL A 940 44.27 -25.29 30.69
C VAL A 940 44.75 -25.92 29.38
N ASP A 941 45.30 -25.09 28.51
CA ASP A 941 45.73 -25.49 27.16
C ASP A 941 47.25 -25.65 27.03
N SER A 942 48.01 -25.27 28.06
CA SER A 942 49.47 -25.37 28.09
C SER A 942 49.98 -25.97 29.41
N LYS A 943 51.22 -26.48 29.39
CA LYS A 943 51.86 -27.15 30.53
C LYS A 943 52.12 -26.17 31.69
N SER A 944 51.11 -25.95 32.54
CA SER A 944 51.24 -25.21 33.80
C SER A 944 51.75 -26.09 34.95
N SER A 945 52.34 -25.48 35.98
CA SER A 945 52.80 -26.18 37.18
C SER A 945 51.69 -26.70 38.11
N SER A 946 50.43 -26.33 37.86
CA SER A 946 49.28 -26.65 38.72
C SER A 946 48.36 -27.74 38.16
N VAL A 947 48.73 -28.41 37.06
CA VAL A 947 47.92 -29.46 36.43
C VAL A 947 47.80 -30.67 37.37
N THR A 948 46.57 -31.09 37.65
CA THR A 948 46.27 -32.27 38.47
C THR A 948 45.97 -33.50 37.61
N HIS A 949 45.35 -33.32 36.45
CA HIS A 949 44.97 -34.40 35.53
C HIS A 949 45.32 -34.07 34.08
N ILE A 950 45.69 -35.09 33.32
CA ILE A 950 45.90 -35.03 31.87
C ILE A 950 44.97 -36.05 31.22
N VAL A 951 44.10 -35.57 30.33
CA VAL A 951 43.12 -36.41 29.62
C VAL A 951 43.67 -36.76 28.26
N VAL A 952 43.87 -38.06 27.98
CA VAL A 952 44.41 -38.55 26.71
C VAL A 952 43.34 -39.23 25.84
N ALA A 953 43.55 -39.21 24.53
CA ALA A 953 42.66 -39.85 23.57
C ALA A 953 42.68 -41.39 23.73
N PRO A 954 41.53 -42.09 23.60
CA PRO A 954 41.50 -43.55 23.54
C PRO A 954 42.31 -44.04 22.33
N GLY A 955 43.31 -44.91 22.55
CA GLY A 955 44.20 -45.42 21.48
C GLY A 955 45.50 -44.65 21.28
N SER A 956 45.82 -43.66 22.13
CA SER A 956 47.15 -43.00 22.13
C SER A 956 48.27 -44.04 22.24
N SER A 957 49.35 -43.91 21.45
CA SER A 957 50.42 -44.90 21.44
C SER A 957 51.10 -45.02 22.81
N SER A 958 51.60 -46.21 23.15
CA SER A 958 52.42 -46.44 24.36
C SER A 958 53.59 -45.44 24.46
N SER A 959 54.15 -45.05 23.30
CA SER A 959 55.24 -44.08 23.21
C SER A 959 54.82 -42.64 23.57
N ASP A 960 53.61 -42.21 23.22
CA ASP A 960 53.06 -40.88 23.55
C ASP A 960 52.70 -40.76 25.02
N VAL A 961 52.10 -41.82 25.59
CA VAL A 961 51.80 -41.87 27.03
C VAL A 961 53.10 -41.86 27.85
N SER A 962 54.14 -42.56 27.37
CA SER A 962 55.47 -42.57 27.99
C SER A 962 56.18 -41.21 27.88
N SER A 963 56.09 -40.53 26.73
CA SER A 963 56.69 -39.20 26.53
C SER A 963 56.03 -38.13 27.40
N ILE A 964 54.70 -38.16 27.54
CA ILE A 964 53.94 -37.29 28.45
C ILE A 964 54.40 -37.53 29.89
N ARG A 965 54.43 -38.80 30.35
CA ARG A 965 54.91 -39.16 31.70
C ARG A 965 56.34 -38.66 31.95
N LYS A 966 57.25 -38.87 31.00
CA LYS A 966 58.66 -38.45 31.10
C LYS A 966 58.84 -36.93 31.12
N SER A 967 58.01 -36.20 30.38
CA SER A 967 58.05 -34.73 30.35
C SER A 967 57.57 -34.08 31.66
N HIS A 968 56.72 -34.76 32.42
CA HIS A 968 56.20 -34.30 33.70
C HIS A 968 56.96 -34.86 34.92
N SER A 969 57.68 -35.99 34.78
CA SER A 969 58.55 -36.54 35.83
C SER A 969 59.91 -35.86 35.96
N ALA A 970 60.33 -35.06 34.98
CA ALA A 970 61.65 -34.45 34.91
C ALA A 970 61.89 -33.23 35.84
N LYS A 971 60.92 -32.86 36.70
CA LYS A 971 61.04 -31.70 37.61
C LYS A 971 61.00 -32.16 39.09
N PRO A 972 62.11 -32.06 39.85
CA PRO A 972 62.15 -32.46 41.26
C PRO A 972 61.11 -31.68 42.10
N GLY A 973 60.33 -32.39 42.92
CA GLY A 973 59.41 -31.78 43.89
C GLY A 973 57.97 -31.51 43.43
N LYS A 974 57.57 -31.87 42.21
CA LYS A 974 56.17 -31.72 41.74
C LYS A 974 55.44 -33.07 41.73
N LYS A 975 54.20 -33.09 42.24
CA LYS A 975 53.29 -34.25 42.12
C LYS A 975 53.03 -34.52 40.64
N VAL A 976 53.18 -35.77 40.22
CA VAL A 976 52.90 -36.19 38.84
C VAL A 976 51.38 -36.14 38.62
N PRO A 977 50.89 -35.46 37.57
CA PRO A 977 49.46 -35.44 37.25
C PRO A 977 48.92 -36.84 36.97
N HIS A 978 47.66 -37.09 37.31
CA HIS A 978 46.98 -38.34 36.96
C HIS A 978 46.71 -38.36 35.45
N LEU A 979 47.06 -39.46 34.78
CA LEU A 979 46.74 -39.68 33.36
C LEU A 979 45.47 -40.52 33.28
N VAL A 980 44.43 -39.96 32.67
CA VAL A 980 43.11 -40.60 32.54
C VAL A 980 42.60 -40.47 31.11
N THR A 981 41.65 -41.32 30.72
CA THR A 981 40.93 -41.19 29.44
C THR A 981 39.67 -40.34 29.60
N ALA A 982 39.03 -39.96 28.48
CA ALA A 982 37.73 -39.27 28.50
C ALA A 982 36.64 -40.07 29.24
N GLU A 983 36.77 -41.40 29.33
CA GLU A 983 35.85 -42.29 30.06
C GLU A 983 35.79 -41.98 31.55
N TRP A 984 36.89 -41.55 32.16
CA TRP A 984 36.87 -41.14 33.57
C TRP A 984 35.91 -39.98 33.80
N ILE A 985 35.95 -38.97 32.91
CA ILE A 985 35.07 -37.81 32.98
C ILE A 985 33.61 -38.23 32.77
N GLU A 986 33.36 -39.08 31.77
CA GLU A 986 32.03 -39.57 31.44
C GLU A 986 31.43 -40.38 32.59
N GLU A 987 32.20 -41.27 33.21
CA GLU A 987 31.70 -42.13 34.29
C GLU A 987 31.56 -41.34 35.60
N CYS A 988 32.46 -40.40 35.90
CA CYS A 988 32.29 -39.46 37.02
C CYS A 988 31.02 -38.62 36.84
N TRP A 989 30.78 -38.14 35.62
CA TRP A 989 29.59 -37.36 35.29
C TRP A 989 28.30 -38.19 35.42
N LYS A 990 28.32 -39.41 34.92
CA LYS A 990 27.19 -40.36 34.98
C LYS A 990 26.85 -40.78 36.41
N GLN A 991 27.86 -41.07 37.22
CA GLN A 991 27.68 -41.47 38.62
C GLN A 991 27.53 -40.27 39.56
N ARG A 992 27.64 -39.03 39.05
CA ARG A 992 27.58 -37.77 39.82
C ARG A 992 28.54 -37.74 41.02
N THR A 993 29.66 -38.43 40.91
CA THR A 993 30.67 -38.53 41.97
C THR A 993 32.07 -38.60 41.37
N LEU A 994 33.07 -38.11 42.10
CA LEU A 994 34.46 -38.16 41.64
C LEU A 994 35.01 -39.57 41.89
N LEU A 995 35.23 -40.32 40.80
CA LEU A 995 35.73 -41.68 40.85
C LEU A 995 37.25 -41.72 40.95
N GLY A 996 37.79 -42.78 41.54
CA GLY A 996 39.22 -43.03 41.55
C GLY A 996 39.78 -43.21 40.14
N GLU A 997 40.98 -42.67 39.90
CA GLU A 997 41.60 -42.60 38.57
C GLU A 997 42.24 -43.93 38.12
N GLU A 998 42.41 -44.90 39.03
CA GLU A 998 43.14 -46.15 38.78
C GLU A 998 42.51 -47.02 37.68
N GLY A 999 41.18 -47.05 37.59
CA GLY A 999 40.44 -47.84 36.60
C GLY A 999 40.40 -47.23 35.20
N PHE A 1000 40.88 -45.99 35.03
CA PHE A 1000 40.72 -45.21 33.80
C PHE A 1000 42.06 -44.73 33.23
N GLN A 1001 43.16 -45.35 33.66
CA GLN A 1001 44.47 -45.06 33.09
C GLN A 1001 44.55 -45.60 31.65
N PRO A 1002 45.19 -44.85 30.73
CA PRO A 1002 45.45 -45.37 29.38
C PRO A 1002 46.27 -46.67 29.46
N SER A 1003 45.91 -47.66 28.64
CA SER A 1003 46.50 -49.00 28.68
C SER A 1003 48.04 -48.93 28.54
N ARG A 1004 48.75 -49.61 29.46
CA ARG A 1004 50.17 -49.91 29.26
C ARG A 1004 50.23 -51.04 28.24
N GLY A 1005 50.35 -50.70 26.95
CA GLY A 1005 50.74 -51.69 25.94
C GLY A 1005 52.01 -52.39 26.43
N THR A 1006 51.97 -53.72 26.49
CA THR A 1006 53.12 -54.56 26.84
C THR A 1006 54.18 -54.49 25.76
#